data_AF-A0A2T0B8F5-F1
#
_entry.id   AF-A0A2T0B8F5-F1
#
_cell.length_a   1.000
_cell.length_b   1.000
_cell.length_c   1.000
_cell.angle_alpha   90.00
_cell.angle_beta   90.00
_cell.angle_gamma   90.00
#
_symmetry.space_group_name_H-M   'P 1'
#
loop_
_entity.id
_entity.type
_entity.pdbx_description
1 polymer ?
#
loop_
_entity_poly.entity_id
_entity_poly.type
_entity_poly.pdbx_seq_one_letter_code
_entity_poly.pdbx_strand_id
1 'polypeptide(L)'
;MKYFCTNLRKILIVIIFATLFIGYSVHSADPFSMEIQTKKNVPTNKIWNIKFNLPLRENTINTDNIYVYDNNNNCKKHMELRYNKDKKLLQVIPVGDYQDNNYYNLYIKNGLQSINGTFLKEEKNMKFQTSNNGDKDDLEVIIPVDTEEELQQVLLNTIRNKENNIILDMRSFGKDHIKESFEKVKNKIIKENPELDYFNSIKIFYSYDEFMNVDLSKIHLYIDYFYFIDNNYLDYDVLHNVSCSLDKKVMLSGDIGKIKLQCLKENEYIKKISYSVDTKDLVDIDRDGNIKAIGNGKGIIKVQYEKGSKDTENYDTYESFFYIPIKVIPKDSKIIKNKKDLYDIVNQGFLEGKDEINIYIDNRFIGMDEINNTIDDIFKEDYTGYYSIGNVNYDYTKVKITYPYNISKKEYFNIKKLLQSKAEEIINTVIKDDMSDLEKEYAIHDYIVKNTEYDYDNFIKGTVPNECYYPYGVLIKGKGVCNGYALTMKMLLNQIGIECEKVEGTTDKGEHAWNIVKINNNYFWVDSTWDDTIPNDNGKVSYKYFNTTDKEMGTDHFWNKSIYNLCDKEDFQFLRKYLNSNSEAIRKGEYLYYIDGNDKKLYIIKINGEDRKKINDEVMENSYIIGDWIYYNHPITLKKYKIKYDGSSKEAL
;
A
#
# COMPACT_ATOMS: atom_id res chain seq x y z
N MET A 1 38.78 46.93 -21.36
CA MET A 1 39.11 46.08 -22.53
C MET A 1 40.57 46.37 -22.89
N LYS A 2 41.56 45.48 -22.70
CA LYS A 2 41.51 44.05 -22.33
C LYS A 2 42.80 43.70 -21.57
N TYR A 3 42.71 43.65 -20.24
CA TYR A 3 43.83 43.44 -19.31
C TYR A 3 43.86 41.99 -18.84
N PHE A 4 45.03 41.34 -18.92
CA PHE A 4 45.37 40.19 -18.09
C PHE A 4 46.82 40.37 -17.62
N CYS A 5 46.96 40.67 -16.33
CA CYS A 5 48.19 40.95 -15.59
C CYS A 5 48.15 40.05 -14.32
N THR A 6 49.17 39.22 -14.03
CA THR A 6 50.37 39.51 -13.19
C THR A 6 49.98 39.89 -11.74
N ASN A 7 50.60 39.48 -10.63
CA ASN A 7 51.97 39.11 -10.23
C ASN A 7 51.91 38.24 -8.94
N LEU A 8 52.80 37.30 -8.61
CA LEU A 8 54.27 37.35 -8.36
C LEU A 8 54.70 38.07 -7.07
N ARG A 9 55.21 37.28 -6.11
CA ARG A 9 56.44 37.49 -5.29
C ARG A 9 56.60 36.29 -4.31
N LYS A 10 57.38 35.24 -4.63
CA LYS A 10 58.82 35.04 -4.33
C LYS A 10 59.20 35.62 -2.95
N ILE A 11 59.74 34.85 -1.99
CA ILE A 11 61.09 34.24 -2.03
C ILE A 11 61.22 33.03 -1.09
N LEU A 12 62.01 32.07 -1.56
CA LEU A 12 62.57 30.85 -0.95
C LEU A 12 63.45 31.13 0.28
N ILE A 13 63.53 30.20 1.23
CA ILE A 13 64.79 29.59 1.71
C ILE A 13 64.46 28.30 2.49
N VAL A 14 65.16 27.23 2.12
CA VAL A 14 65.15 25.87 2.68
C VAL A 14 66.23 25.77 3.74
N ILE A 15 65.93 25.24 4.94
CA ILE A 15 66.86 24.39 5.72
C ILE A 15 66.06 23.31 6.47
N ILE A 16 66.55 22.08 6.39
CA ILE A 16 66.07 20.84 7.01
C ILE A 16 66.81 20.62 8.34
N PHE A 17 66.10 20.27 9.43
CA PHE A 17 66.26 19.06 10.27
C PHE A 17 65.81 19.22 11.74
N ALA A 18 65.06 18.20 12.18
CA ALA A 18 65.01 17.59 13.51
C ALA A 18 64.21 18.24 14.68
N THR A 19 63.00 17.66 14.86
CA THR A 19 62.40 17.17 16.11
C THR A 19 62.23 18.10 17.32
N LEU A 20 60.96 18.47 17.57
CA LEU A 20 60.30 18.30 18.87
C LEU A 20 58.82 17.98 18.59
N PHE A 21 58.52 16.68 18.59
CA PHE A 21 57.17 16.14 18.61
C PHE A 21 56.52 16.53 19.95
N ILE A 22 55.61 17.49 19.93
CA ILE A 22 54.52 17.55 20.92
C ILE A 22 53.34 16.91 20.22
N GLY A 23 52.99 15.70 20.67
CA GLY A 23 51.93 14.90 20.08
C GLY A 23 50.60 15.63 20.07
N TYR A 24 50.09 15.92 18.89
CA TYR A 24 48.65 15.97 18.71
C TYR A 24 48.14 14.54 18.91
N SER A 25 47.57 14.27 20.08
CA SER A 25 46.85 13.03 20.33
C SER A 25 45.73 12.93 19.28
N VAL A 26 45.95 12.09 18.27
CA VAL A 26 44.92 11.72 17.30
C VAL A 26 43.90 10.90 18.08
N HIS A 27 42.76 11.50 18.39
CA HIS A 27 41.68 10.82 19.10
C HIS A 27 41.06 9.76 18.16
N SER A 28 40.96 8.51 18.62
CA SER A 28 40.20 7.44 17.98
C SER A 28 38.70 7.64 18.23
N ALA A 29 37.86 7.13 17.33
CA ALA A 29 36.40 7.22 17.45
C ALA A 29 35.85 6.21 18.49
N ASP A 30 36.16 6.40 19.78
CA ASP A 30 35.78 5.46 20.83
C ASP A 30 34.39 5.81 21.44
N PRO A 31 33.56 4.79 21.76
CA PRO A 31 32.32 5.03 22.49
C PRO A 31 32.63 5.47 23.93
N PHE A 32 31.98 6.53 24.39
CA PHE A 32 32.30 7.20 25.66
C PHE A 32 31.94 6.38 26.92
N SER A 33 31.14 5.33 26.76
CA SER A 33 30.67 4.47 27.85
C SER A 33 30.10 3.16 27.30
N MET A 34 30.80 2.07 27.53
CA MET A 34 30.23 0.73 27.45
C MET A 34 30.94 -0.10 28.51
N GLU A 35 30.27 -0.33 29.64
CA GLU A 35 30.80 -1.19 30.68
C GLU A 35 30.81 -2.64 30.20
N ILE A 36 31.87 -3.38 30.57
CA ILE A 36 32.12 -4.77 30.14
C ILE A 36 31.27 -5.79 30.94
N GLN A 37 30.37 -5.32 31.82
CA GLN A 37 29.53 -6.20 32.63
C GLN A 37 28.30 -6.68 31.88
N THR A 38 27.89 -7.93 32.13
CA THR A 38 26.65 -8.48 31.55
C THR A 38 25.44 -7.76 32.15
N LYS A 39 24.69 -7.04 31.33
CA LYS A 39 23.46 -6.35 31.77
C LYS A 39 22.28 -7.31 31.80
N LYS A 40 21.69 -7.56 32.97
CA LYS A 40 20.47 -8.37 33.12
C LYS A 40 19.22 -7.50 33.02
N ASN A 41 18.05 -8.13 32.91
CA ASN A 41 16.75 -7.46 32.98
C ASN A 41 16.51 -6.38 31.90
N VAL A 42 17.05 -6.56 30.70
CA VAL A 42 16.90 -5.59 29.61
C VAL A 42 15.50 -5.73 28.96
N PRO A 43 14.74 -4.64 28.75
CA PRO A 43 13.45 -4.72 28.05
C PRO A 43 13.59 -5.35 26.65
N THR A 44 12.58 -6.10 26.23
CA THR A 44 12.56 -6.78 24.92
C THR A 44 12.54 -5.80 23.75
N ASN A 45 12.12 -4.56 23.94
CA ASN A 45 12.13 -3.49 22.93
C ASN A 45 13.34 -2.52 23.06
N LYS A 46 14.42 -2.91 23.76
CA LYS A 46 15.53 -2.00 24.06
C LYS A 46 16.19 -1.41 22.80
N ILE A 47 16.25 -0.08 22.73
CA ILE A 47 17.08 0.66 21.78
C ILE A 47 18.42 1.02 22.43
N TRP A 48 19.52 0.83 21.71
CA TRP A 48 20.86 1.18 22.19
C TRP A 48 21.30 2.53 21.64
N ASN A 49 21.56 3.50 22.52
CA ASN A 49 22.13 4.80 22.16
C ASN A 49 23.64 4.78 22.45
N ILE A 50 24.46 4.88 21.42
CA ILE A 50 25.91 4.80 21.49
C ILE A 50 26.49 6.17 21.14
N LYS A 51 27.13 6.80 22.12
CA LYS A 51 27.78 8.11 21.95
C LYS A 51 29.28 7.94 21.67
N PHE A 52 29.74 8.51 20.57
CA PHE A 52 31.13 8.54 20.16
C PHE A 52 31.77 9.89 20.51
N ASN A 53 33.06 9.87 20.85
CA ASN A 53 33.83 11.10 21.11
C ASN A 53 34.05 11.95 19.85
N LEU A 54 33.95 11.37 18.64
CA LEU A 54 34.15 12.01 17.35
C LEU A 54 32.99 11.68 16.38
N PRO A 55 32.67 12.58 15.43
CA PRO A 55 31.69 12.29 14.38
C PRO A 55 32.11 11.12 13.48
N LEU A 56 31.18 10.24 13.13
CA LEU A 56 31.42 9.05 12.31
C LEU A 56 31.26 9.27 10.81
N ARG A 57 32.01 8.51 10.01
CA ARG A 57 31.95 8.46 8.56
C ARG A 57 30.83 7.51 8.11
N GLU A 58 29.91 8.04 7.33
CA GLU A 58 28.62 7.43 6.99
C GLU A 58 28.73 6.04 6.37
N ASN A 59 29.63 5.83 5.41
CA ASN A 59 29.79 4.53 4.74
C ASN A 59 30.36 3.42 5.64
N THR A 60 30.88 3.76 6.82
CA THR A 60 31.36 2.77 7.79
C THR A 60 30.29 2.36 8.80
N ILE A 61 29.17 3.09 8.88
CA ILE A 61 28.06 2.81 9.78
C ILE A 61 27.13 1.81 9.09
N ASN A 62 27.34 0.52 9.35
CA ASN A 62 26.60 -0.57 8.73
C ASN A 62 26.51 -1.79 9.67
N THR A 63 25.73 -2.78 9.28
CA THR A 63 25.49 -4.01 10.08
C THR A 63 26.67 -4.99 10.13
N ASP A 64 27.75 -4.70 9.41
CA ASP A 64 29.01 -5.43 9.56
C ASP A 64 29.84 -4.86 10.71
N ASN A 65 29.74 -3.55 10.92
CA ASN A 65 30.47 -2.85 11.97
C ASN A 65 29.68 -2.67 13.28
N ILE A 66 28.36 -2.58 13.23
CA ILE A 66 27.50 -2.53 14.43
C ILE A 66 26.36 -3.53 14.29
N TYR A 67 26.29 -4.53 15.16
CA TYR A 67 25.24 -5.54 15.12
C TYR A 67 24.95 -6.14 16.48
N VAL A 68 23.75 -6.71 16.63
CA VAL A 68 23.38 -7.52 17.78
C VAL A 68 23.32 -8.99 17.36
N TYR A 69 23.92 -9.86 18.16
CA TYR A 69 23.97 -11.30 17.90
C TYR A 69 23.22 -12.06 18.99
N ASP A 70 22.35 -12.99 18.57
CA ASP A 70 21.64 -13.91 19.46
C ASP A 70 22.58 -15.08 19.81
N ASN A 71 22.89 -15.24 21.09
CA ASN A 71 23.83 -16.27 21.54
C ASN A 71 23.22 -17.68 21.53
N ASN A 72 21.89 -17.80 21.51
CA ASN A 72 21.21 -19.08 21.56
C ASN A 72 20.88 -19.62 20.17
N ASN A 73 20.51 -18.72 19.25
CA ASN A 73 20.16 -19.08 17.86
C ASN A 73 21.29 -18.86 16.85
N ASN A 74 22.44 -18.33 17.29
CA ASN A 74 23.62 -18.07 16.46
C ASN A 74 23.31 -17.22 15.21
N CYS A 75 22.42 -16.24 15.34
CA CYS A 75 22.00 -15.38 14.24
C CYS A 75 22.22 -13.89 14.57
N LYS A 76 22.60 -13.11 13.54
CA LYS A 76 22.58 -11.65 13.62
C LYS A 76 21.12 -11.19 13.62
N LYS A 77 20.73 -10.41 14.62
CA LYS A 77 19.43 -9.73 14.63
C LYS A 77 19.43 -8.64 13.57
N HIS A 78 18.29 -8.48 12.90
CA HIS A 78 18.10 -7.39 11.97
C HIS A 78 17.94 -6.09 12.77
N MET A 79 18.79 -5.11 12.48
CA MET A 79 18.83 -3.83 13.20
C MET A 79 18.73 -2.68 12.21
N GLU A 80 18.00 -1.63 12.60
CA GLU A 80 18.07 -0.33 11.96
C GLU A 80 19.09 0.55 12.69
N LEU A 81 19.95 1.24 11.94
CA LEU A 81 20.96 2.15 12.47
C LEU A 81 20.56 3.60 12.15
N ARG A 82 20.29 4.41 13.18
CA ARG A 82 19.97 5.84 13.02
C ARG A 82 21.04 6.71 13.67
N TYR A 83 21.42 7.81 13.03
CA TYR A 83 22.43 8.73 13.57
C TYR A 83 21.91 10.15 13.70
N ASN A 84 22.40 10.90 14.68
CA ASN A 84 22.06 12.30 14.87
C ASN A 84 22.80 13.22 13.87
N LYS A 85 22.34 14.48 13.72
CA LYS A 85 22.92 15.46 12.77
C LYS A 85 24.43 15.68 12.98
N ASP A 86 24.90 15.65 14.22
CA ASP A 86 26.33 15.82 14.55
C ASP A 86 27.16 14.54 14.37
N LYS A 87 26.52 13.43 13.95
CA LYS A 87 27.11 12.11 13.70
C LYS A 87 27.90 11.52 14.87
N LYS A 88 27.58 11.93 16.10
CA LYS A 88 28.22 11.47 17.35
C LYS A 88 27.34 10.53 18.16
N LEU A 89 26.05 10.45 17.86
CA LEU A 89 25.10 9.56 18.53
C LEU A 89 24.53 8.59 17.51
N LEU A 90 24.67 7.29 17.77
CA LEU A 90 24.14 6.20 16.97
C LEU A 90 23.09 5.43 17.76
N GLN A 91 21.91 5.25 17.20
CA GLN A 91 20.87 4.38 17.71
C GLN A 91 20.92 3.03 16.99
N VAL A 92 20.92 1.94 17.74
CA VAL A 92 20.81 0.57 17.23
C VAL A 92 19.43 0.06 17.64
N ILE A 93 18.52 -0.02 16.66
CA ILE A 93 17.09 -0.27 16.86
C ILE A 93 16.76 -1.67 16.36
N PRO A 94 16.21 -2.57 17.19
CA PRO A 94 15.86 -3.90 16.73
C PRO A 94 14.66 -3.86 15.78
N VAL A 95 14.75 -4.55 14.64
CA VAL A 95 13.60 -4.74 13.73
C VAL A 95 12.75 -5.87 14.30
N GLY A 96 11.78 -5.49 15.14
CA GLY A 96 10.99 -6.39 15.98
C GLY A 96 11.67 -6.71 17.32
N ASP A 97 10.88 -7.01 18.35
CA ASP A 97 11.38 -7.18 19.73
C ASP A 97 12.40 -8.33 19.86
N TYR A 98 13.33 -8.18 20.81
CA TYR A 98 14.13 -9.28 21.31
C TYR A 98 13.25 -10.35 21.97
N GLN A 99 13.69 -11.60 21.92
CA GLN A 99 12.98 -12.68 22.61
C GLN A 99 13.14 -12.51 24.12
N ASP A 100 12.09 -12.76 24.89
CA ASP A 100 12.12 -12.72 26.35
C ASP A 100 13.09 -13.74 26.95
N ASN A 101 13.73 -13.40 28.08
CA ASN A 101 14.69 -14.23 28.81
C ASN A 101 15.88 -14.76 27.98
N ASN A 102 16.20 -14.11 26.85
CA ASN A 102 17.25 -14.53 25.93
C ASN A 102 18.54 -13.69 26.12
N TYR A 103 19.69 -14.24 25.71
CA TYR A 103 21.00 -13.58 25.78
C TYR A 103 21.45 -13.07 24.43
N TYR A 104 21.88 -11.81 24.40
CA TYR A 104 22.38 -11.14 23.21
C TYR A 104 23.75 -10.51 23.48
N ASN A 105 24.48 -10.26 22.41
CA ASN A 105 25.71 -9.46 22.42
C ASN A 105 25.59 -8.33 21.40
N LEU A 106 25.72 -7.08 21.85
CA LEU A 106 25.92 -5.93 20.97
C LEU A 106 27.40 -5.83 20.62
N TYR A 107 27.73 -5.74 19.34
CA TYR A 107 29.09 -5.59 18.83
C TYR A 107 29.28 -4.24 18.15
N ILE A 108 30.43 -3.62 18.42
CA ILE A 108 30.97 -2.47 17.72
C ILE A 108 32.38 -2.84 17.25
N LYS A 109 32.57 -2.92 15.93
CA LYS A 109 33.82 -3.36 15.29
C LYS A 109 34.73 -2.20 14.92
N ASN A 110 36.01 -2.51 14.79
CA ASN A 110 37.08 -1.55 14.50
C ASN A 110 37.02 -0.95 13.08
N GLY A 111 36.16 -1.48 12.20
CA GLY A 111 35.90 -0.92 10.88
C GLY A 111 35.16 0.42 10.88
N LEU A 112 34.66 0.88 12.04
CA LEU A 112 34.11 2.23 12.19
C LEU A 112 35.21 3.28 12.09
N GLN A 113 34.91 4.35 11.35
CA GLN A 113 35.85 5.44 11.10
C GLN A 113 35.22 6.79 11.46
N SER A 114 36.00 7.70 12.05
CA SER A 114 35.61 9.11 12.16
C SER A 114 35.59 9.78 10.79
N ILE A 115 34.93 10.93 10.67
CA ILE A 115 34.97 11.76 9.45
C ILE A 115 36.42 12.07 9.05
N ASN A 116 37.29 12.31 10.04
CA ASN A 116 38.72 12.61 9.86
C ASN A 116 39.58 11.39 9.49
N GLY A 117 38.97 10.22 9.33
CA GLY A 117 39.65 9.02 8.85
C GLY A 117 40.27 8.14 9.93
N THR A 118 40.07 8.44 11.21
CA THR A 118 40.61 7.63 12.31
C THR A 118 39.68 6.47 12.63
N PHE A 119 40.21 5.25 12.69
CA PHE A 119 39.43 4.07 13.05
C PHE A 119 39.14 4.01 14.56
N LEU A 120 38.08 3.28 14.92
CA LEU A 120 37.81 2.86 16.30
C LEU A 120 39.02 2.05 16.81
N LYS A 121 39.54 2.38 17.99
CA LYS A 121 40.81 1.83 18.48
C LYS A 121 40.69 0.36 18.87
N GLU A 122 39.57 0.01 19.46
CA GLU A 122 39.30 -1.33 19.99
C GLU A 122 37.86 -1.72 19.68
N GLU A 123 37.65 -2.97 19.28
CA GLU A 123 36.30 -3.52 19.23
C GLU A 123 35.69 -3.51 20.62
N LYS A 124 34.40 -3.16 20.71
CA LYS A 124 33.64 -3.22 21.95
C LYS A 124 32.50 -4.20 21.78
N ASN A 125 32.24 -4.98 22.82
CA ASN A 125 31.05 -5.79 22.91
C ASN A 125 30.44 -5.67 24.31
N MET A 126 29.12 -5.86 24.37
CA MET A 126 28.37 -5.86 25.61
C MET A 126 27.34 -6.97 25.57
N LYS A 127 27.42 -7.86 26.57
CA LYS A 127 26.46 -8.94 26.76
C LYS A 127 25.26 -8.44 27.54
N PHE A 128 24.05 -8.83 27.13
CA PHE A 128 22.84 -8.54 27.86
C PHE A 128 21.82 -9.69 27.85
N GLN A 129 20.98 -9.74 28.88
CA GLN A 129 19.85 -10.67 29.01
C GLN A 129 18.54 -9.89 29.04
N THR A 130 17.59 -10.29 28.20
CA THR A 130 16.28 -9.65 28.11
C THR A 130 15.28 -10.19 29.14
N SER A 131 14.27 -9.41 29.51
CA SER A 131 13.15 -9.83 30.37
C SER A 131 11.90 -8.99 30.08
N ASN A 132 10.73 -9.64 29.96
CA ASN A 132 9.40 -9.01 29.88
C ASN A 132 9.03 -8.28 31.18
N ASN A 133 9.64 -8.68 32.30
CA ASN A 133 9.58 -8.01 33.61
C ASN A 133 10.91 -7.31 33.93
N GLY A 134 11.73 -7.02 32.92
CA GLY A 134 13.00 -6.32 33.11
C GLY A 134 12.75 -5.05 33.91
N ASP A 135 13.65 -4.73 34.85
CA ASP A 135 13.58 -3.56 35.72
C ASP A 135 13.17 -2.36 34.87
N LYS A 136 11.89 -1.98 34.95
CA LYS A 136 11.36 -0.78 34.31
C LYS A 136 12.04 0.49 34.86
N ASP A 137 12.81 0.33 35.94
CA ASP A 137 13.58 1.36 36.63
C ASP A 137 15.01 1.55 36.12
N ASP A 138 15.54 0.73 35.19
CA ASP A 138 16.95 0.87 34.77
C ASP A 138 17.15 1.60 33.42
N LEU A 139 17.18 2.92 33.60
CA LEU A 139 17.49 4.05 32.70
C LEU A 139 16.27 4.64 32.00
N GLU A 140 15.60 5.56 32.70
CA GLU A 140 14.94 6.73 32.10
C GLU A 140 15.87 7.30 31.03
N VAL A 141 15.59 7.04 29.75
CA VAL A 141 16.34 7.65 28.65
C VAL A 141 15.85 9.08 28.56
N ILE A 142 16.56 9.97 29.24
CA ILE A 142 16.29 11.40 29.23
C ILE A 142 16.84 11.96 27.92
N ILE A 143 15.94 12.46 27.06
CA ILE A 143 16.28 13.05 25.77
C ILE A 143 16.55 14.54 25.97
N PRO A 144 17.78 15.04 25.76
CA PRO A 144 18.06 16.46 25.84
C PRO A 144 17.39 17.18 24.66
N VAL A 145 16.70 18.28 24.96
CA VAL A 145 16.03 19.14 23.98
C VAL A 145 16.35 20.59 24.33
N ASP A 146 17.13 21.23 23.46
CA ASP A 146 17.63 22.59 23.66
C ASP A 146 16.88 23.61 22.78
N THR A 147 16.17 23.17 21.74
CA THR A 147 15.46 24.04 20.78
C THR A 147 14.08 23.51 20.38
N GLU A 148 13.20 24.39 19.88
CA GLU A 148 11.88 23.98 19.35
C GLU A 148 11.99 23.06 18.12
N GLU A 149 13.07 23.19 17.35
CA GLU A 149 13.36 22.31 16.21
C GLU A 149 13.74 20.90 16.65
N GLU A 150 14.53 20.77 17.72
CA GLU A 150 14.82 19.48 18.36
C GLU A 150 13.56 18.89 18.98
N LEU A 151 12.74 19.71 19.66
CA LEU A 151 11.46 19.28 20.20
C LEU A 151 10.54 18.73 19.09
N GLN A 152 10.46 19.44 17.95
CA GLN A 152 9.71 18.99 16.78
C GLN A 152 10.23 17.65 16.26
N GLN A 153 11.55 17.48 16.15
CA GLN A 153 12.12 16.25 15.64
C GLN A 153 11.88 15.06 16.58
N VAL A 154 12.04 15.27 17.88
CA VAL A 154 11.75 14.26 18.90
C VAL A 154 10.28 13.86 18.83
N LEU A 155 9.35 14.82 18.91
CA LEU A 155 7.92 14.55 18.84
C LEU A 155 7.50 13.88 17.53
N LEU A 156 8.03 14.32 16.39
CA LEU A 156 7.71 13.72 15.09
C LEU A 156 8.19 12.26 15.02
N ASN A 157 9.40 11.98 15.50
CA ASN A 157 9.94 10.62 15.55
C ASN A 157 9.11 9.74 16.49
N THR A 158 8.80 10.25 17.69
CA THR A 158 7.94 9.56 18.67
C THR A 158 6.57 9.25 18.09
N ILE A 159 5.93 10.22 17.42
CA ILE A 159 4.61 10.05 16.80
C ILE A 159 4.66 9.01 15.68
N ARG A 160 5.68 9.04 14.81
CA ARG A 160 5.86 8.06 13.73
C ARG A 160 6.16 6.65 14.26
N ASN A 161 6.99 6.57 15.30
CA ASN A 161 7.33 5.31 15.96
C ASN A 161 6.23 4.81 16.92
N LYS A 162 5.18 5.62 17.18
CA LYS A 162 4.10 5.32 18.13
C LYS A 162 4.61 5.05 19.56
N GLU A 163 5.67 5.77 19.94
CA GLU A 163 6.31 5.68 21.26
C GLU A 163 5.52 6.50 22.30
N ASN A 164 5.56 6.07 23.56
CA ASN A 164 4.89 6.76 24.64
C ASN A 164 5.74 6.71 25.93
N ASN A 165 5.42 7.56 26.91
CA ASN A 165 6.19 7.71 28.16
C ASN A 165 7.66 8.12 27.93
N ILE A 166 7.86 9.22 27.20
CA ILE A 166 9.20 9.77 26.94
C ILE A 166 9.58 10.75 28.03
N ILE A 167 10.88 10.83 28.37
CA ILE A 167 11.38 11.79 29.35
C ILE A 167 12.33 12.74 28.63
N LEU A 168 12.08 14.04 28.77
CA LEU A 168 12.90 15.09 28.17
C LEU A 168 13.68 15.87 29.23
N ASP A 169 14.90 16.26 28.89
CA ASP A 169 15.65 17.31 29.59
C ASP A 169 15.51 18.60 28.80
N MET A 170 14.76 19.55 29.35
CA MET A 170 14.49 20.85 28.74
C MET A 170 15.01 21.99 29.62
N ARG A 171 16.11 21.77 30.38
CA ARG A 171 16.71 22.82 31.22
C ARG A 171 17.12 24.07 30.45
N SER A 172 17.38 23.93 29.15
CA SER A 172 17.69 25.03 28.23
C SER A 172 16.47 25.89 27.89
N PHE A 173 15.25 25.40 28.15
CA PHE A 173 14.01 26.16 28.02
C PHE A 173 13.71 26.92 29.33
N GLY A 174 13.20 28.15 29.21
CA GLY A 174 12.60 28.84 30.36
C GLY A 174 11.31 28.15 30.79
N LYS A 175 11.08 28.03 32.11
CA LYS A 175 9.89 27.37 32.69
C LYS A 175 8.57 27.86 32.09
N ASP A 176 8.48 29.15 31.78
CA ASP A 176 7.27 29.77 31.24
C ASP A 176 7.05 29.50 29.73
N HIS A 177 8.09 29.06 29.01
CA HIS A 177 8.06 28.88 27.55
C HIS A 177 7.75 27.45 27.11
N ILE A 178 7.89 26.45 27.99
CA ILE A 178 7.75 25.03 27.63
C ILE A 178 6.36 24.74 27.07
N LYS A 179 5.31 25.14 27.78
CA LYS A 179 3.93 24.88 27.35
C LYS A 179 3.61 25.52 26.01
N GLU A 180 4.10 26.73 25.78
CA GLU A 180 3.93 27.45 24.51
C GLU A 180 4.67 26.74 23.37
N SER A 181 5.92 26.32 23.59
CA SER A 181 6.72 25.58 22.62
C SER A 181 6.08 24.24 22.23
N PHE A 182 5.52 23.49 23.19
CA PHE A 182 4.79 22.25 22.89
C PHE A 182 3.56 22.49 22.02
N GLU A 183 2.72 23.47 22.36
CA GLU A 183 1.52 23.79 21.57
C GLU A 183 1.89 24.26 20.15
N LYS A 184 2.91 25.11 20.04
CA LYS A 184 3.42 25.59 18.74
C LYS A 184 3.94 24.44 17.88
N VAL A 185 4.79 23.58 18.45
CA VAL A 185 5.35 22.41 17.75
C VAL A 185 4.27 21.40 17.38
N LYS A 186 3.33 21.11 18.29
CA LYS A 186 2.18 20.24 18.03
C LYS A 186 1.37 20.72 16.82
N ASN A 187 0.99 21.99 16.81
CA ASN A 187 0.20 22.58 15.72
C ASN A 187 0.97 22.53 14.39
N LYS A 188 2.29 22.73 14.43
CA LYS A 188 3.15 22.60 13.26
C LYS A 188 3.20 21.17 12.73
N ILE A 189 3.38 20.16 13.59
CA ILE A 189 3.38 18.74 13.21
C ILE A 189 2.07 18.36 12.52
N ILE A 190 0.93 18.69 13.14
CA ILE A 190 -0.42 18.37 12.60
C ILE A 190 -0.62 19.03 11.23
N LYS A 191 -0.17 20.28 11.06
CA LYS A 191 -0.32 21.02 9.80
C LYS A 191 0.58 20.49 8.68
N GLU A 192 1.84 20.15 9.01
CA GLU A 192 2.84 19.74 8.02
C GLU A 192 2.79 18.24 7.69
N ASN A 193 2.10 17.43 8.50
CA ASN A 193 2.06 15.97 8.39
C ASN A 193 0.60 15.47 8.53
N PRO A 194 -0.28 15.74 7.55
CA PRO A 194 -1.69 15.35 7.61
C PRO A 194 -1.89 13.83 7.69
N GLU A 195 -0.89 13.03 7.32
CA GLU A 195 -0.88 11.57 7.48
C GLU A 195 -0.79 11.10 8.94
N LEU A 196 -0.46 11.99 9.88
CA LEU A 196 -0.39 11.71 11.32
C LEU A 196 -1.70 12.03 12.04
N ASP A 197 -2.84 11.89 11.38
CA ASP A 197 -4.19 12.16 11.93
C ASP A 197 -4.55 11.29 13.15
N TYR A 198 -3.79 10.21 13.35
CA TYR A 198 -3.87 9.33 14.51
C TYR A 198 -3.25 9.93 15.79
N PHE A 199 -2.49 11.02 15.70
CA PHE A 199 -1.97 11.77 16.84
C PHE A 199 -3.04 12.74 17.38
N ASN A 200 -3.43 12.59 18.65
CA ASN A 200 -4.49 13.39 19.26
C ASN A 200 -3.93 14.54 20.12
N SER A 201 -3.15 14.21 21.17
CA SER A 201 -2.67 15.21 22.11
C SER A 201 -1.36 14.81 22.80
N ILE A 202 -0.70 15.78 23.41
CA ILE A 202 0.48 15.57 24.26
C ILE A 202 0.09 16.03 25.66
N LYS A 203 0.28 15.17 26.64
CA LYS A 203 0.25 15.53 28.06
C LYS A 203 1.68 15.68 28.55
N ILE A 204 1.91 16.75 29.31
CA ILE A 204 3.22 17.11 29.86
C ILE A 204 3.13 17.00 31.36
N PHE A 205 4.13 16.35 31.93
CA PHE A 205 4.22 15.99 33.31
C PHE A 205 5.56 16.48 33.86
N TYR A 206 5.51 17.35 34.87
CA TYR A 206 6.71 17.92 35.47
C TYR A 206 7.19 17.06 36.63
N SER A 207 8.48 16.78 36.65
CA SER A 207 9.15 16.31 37.87
C SER A 207 9.36 17.49 38.82
N TYR A 208 9.49 17.20 40.10
CA TYR A 208 9.77 18.18 41.15
C TYR A 208 11.01 17.76 41.93
N ASP A 209 11.86 18.72 42.27
CA ASP A 209 13.02 18.51 43.15
C ASP A 209 12.59 18.38 44.63
N GLU A 210 13.56 18.11 45.51
CA GLU A 210 13.35 17.99 46.97
C GLU A 210 12.74 19.25 47.62
N PHE A 211 12.79 20.39 46.93
CA PHE A 211 12.26 21.68 47.37
C PHE A 211 10.95 22.06 46.66
N MET A 212 10.30 21.11 45.96
CA MET A 212 9.07 21.32 45.20
C MET A 212 9.21 22.32 44.05
N ASN A 213 10.43 22.60 43.57
CA ASN A 213 10.62 23.33 42.32
C ASN A 213 10.48 22.37 41.15
N VAL A 214 9.99 22.89 40.03
CA VAL A 214 9.89 22.12 38.79
C VAL A 214 11.30 21.74 38.31
N ASP A 215 11.57 20.44 38.21
CA ASP A 215 12.78 19.88 37.65
C ASP A 215 12.64 19.75 36.13
N LEU A 216 13.24 20.70 35.42
CA LEU A 216 13.25 20.73 33.96
C LEU A 216 14.17 19.69 33.33
N SER A 217 14.99 18.97 34.12
CA SER A 217 15.81 17.87 33.61
C SER A 217 15.01 16.59 33.37
N LYS A 218 13.76 16.52 33.86
CA LYS A 218 12.89 15.35 33.79
C LYS A 218 11.44 15.75 33.52
N ILE A 219 11.14 16.05 32.27
CA ILE A 219 9.77 16.31 31.81
C ILE A 219 9.24 15.04 31.16
N HIS A 220 8.22 14.43 31.77
CA HIS A 220 7.57 13.26 31.22
C HIS A 220 6.54 13.70 30.16
N LEU A 221 6.56 13.01 29.03
CA LEU A 221 5.64 13.20 27.93
C LEU A 221 4.83 11.94 27.70
N TYR A 222 3.53 12.15 27.67
CA TYR A 222 2.58 11.15 27.25
C TYR A 222 1.90 11.60 25.96
N ILE A 223 2.03 10.80 24.91
CA ILE A 223 1.36 11.05 23.64
C ILE A 223 0.07 10.24 23.60
N ASP A 224 -1.04 10.94 23.49
CA ASP A 224 -2.33 10.33 23.22
C ASP A 224 -2.51 10.17 21.72
N TYR A 225 -2.71 8.93 21.30
CA TYR A 225 -3.07 8.58 19.95
C TYR A 225 -4.53 8.11 19.92
N PHE A 226 -5.25 8.44 18.85
CA PHE A 226 -6.64 8.03 18.69
C PHE A 226 -6.77 6.50 18.72
N TYR A 227 -7.54 6.00 19.70
CA TYR A 227 -8.11 4.65 19.78
C TYR A 227 -7.26 3.54 19.15
N PHE A 228 -6.08 3.24 19.72
CA PHE A 228 -5.28 2.09 19.34
C PHE A 228 -5.76 0.79 20.02
N ILE A 229 -5.44 -0.35 19.39
CA ILE A 229 -5.61 -1.69 19.97
C ILE A 229 -4.62 -1.99 21.11
N ASP A 230 -3.55 -1.20 21.28
CA ASP A 230 -2.87 -1.19 22.58
C ASP A 230 -3.77 -0.50 23.59
N ASN A 231 -4.61 -1.36 24.15
CA ASN A 231 -5.82 -1.03 24.86
C ASN A 231 -5.53 -0.59 26.29
N ASN A 232 -4.25 -0.57 26.69
CA ASN A 232 -3.79 -0.13 27.98
C ASN A 232 -3.65 1.39 27.99
N TYR A 233 -4.44 2.02 28.84
CA TYR A 233 -4.25 3.40 29.24
C TYR A 233 -3.51 3.41 30.57
N LEU A 234 -2.54 4.31 30.73
CA LEU A 234 -1.88 4.57 31.99
C LEU A 234 -1.67 6.08 32.10
N ASP A 235 -2.08 6.65 33.21
CA ASP A 235 -1.94 8.08 33.51
C ASP A 235 -1.48 8.25 34.96
N TYR A 236 -0.87 9.38 35.25
CA TYR A 236 -0.34 9.70 36.58
C TYR A 236 -0.96 10.99 37.09
N ASP A 237 -1.15 11.07 38.41
CA ASP A 237 -1.59 12.31 39.02
C ASP A 237 -0.50 13.38 38.89
N VAL A 238 -0.83 14.63 39.22
CA VAL A 238 0.08 15.77 39.05
C VAL A 238 1.42 15.56 39.76
N LEU A 239 1.44 14.75 40.82
CA LEU A 239 2.61 14.45 41.64
C LEU A 239 3.26 13.09 41.33
N HIS A 240 2.80 12.37 40.30
CA HIS A 240 3.32 11.05 39.89
C HIS A 240 3.37 9.99 40.98
N ASN A 241 2.47 10.05 41.95
CA ASN A 241 2.45 9.12 43.07
C ASN A 241 1.18 8.27 43.10
N VAL A 242 0.20 8.58 42.25
CA VAL A 242 -0.93 7.71 41.94
C VAL A 242 -0.95 7.46 40.44
N SER A 243 -1.02 6.18 40.07
CA SER A 243 -1.29 5.78 38.68
C SER A 243 -2.74 5.35 38.52
N CYS A 244 -3.30 5.64 37.36
CA CYS A 244 -4.61 5.18 36.94
C CYS A 244 -4.47 4.46 35.59
N SER A 245 -4.95 3.22 35.53
CA SER A 245 -4.88 2.42 34.32
C SER A 245 -6.25 1.89 33.90
N LEU A 246 -6.44 1.75 32.59
CA LEU A 246 -7.58 1.06 31.98
C LEU A 246 -7.03 -0.01 31.05
N ASP A 247 -7.49 -1.24 31.20
CA ASP A 247 -7.02 -2.40 30.42
C ASP A 247 -7.55 -2.42 28.97
N LYS A 248 -8.68 -1.76 28.69
CA LYS A 248 -9.30 -1.66 27.36
C LYS A 248 -9.87 -0.27 27.07
N LYS A 249 -9.11 0.54 26.33
CA LYS A 249 -9.53 1.85 25.82
C LYS A 249 -10.55 1.75 24.69
N VAL A 250 -10.51 0.67 23.90
CA VAL A 250 -11.45 0.32 22.83
C VAL A 250 -12.11 -1.02 23.15
N MET A 251 -13.43 -1.02 23.21
CA MET A 251 -14.25 -2.16 23.63
C MET A 251 -15.31 -2.46 22.58
N LEU A 252 -15.60 -3.74 22.32
CA LEU A 252 -16.84 -4.14 21.66
C LEU A 252 -18.00 -4.01 22.65
N SER A 253 -19.19 -3.66 22.16
CA SER A 253 -20.39 -3.65 23.01
C SER A 253 -20.61 -5.03 23.65
N GLY A 254 -20.72 -5.06 24.98
CA GLY A 254 -20.74 -6.28 25.79
C GLY A 254 -19.39 -6.72 26.37
N ASP A 255 -18.28 -6.13 25.95
CA ASP A 255 -16.97 -6.39 26.55
C ASP A 255 -16.92 -5.94 28.02
N ILE A 256 -16.02 -6.58 28.76
CA ILE A 256 -15.67 -6.24 30.13
C ILE A 256 -14.24 -5.71 30.16
N GLY A 257 -14.00 -4.70 30.99
CA GLY A 257 -12.71 -4.10 31.29
C GLY A 257 -12.59 -3.71 32.76
N LYS A 258 -11.48 -3.09 33.14
CA LYS A 258 -11.19 -2.69 34.52
C LYS A 258 -10.33 -1.44 34.58
N ILE A 259 -10.74 -0.51 35.45
CA ILE A 259 -9.94 0.62 35.89
C ILE A 259 -9.18 0.21 37.16
N LYS A 260 -7.88 0.48 37.21
CA LYS A 260 -7.07 0.27 38.41
C LYS A 260 -6.40 1.58 38.82
N LEU A 261 -6.61 1.96 40.07
CA LEU A 261 -5.88 3.03 40.76
C LEU A 261 -4.84 2.41 41.68
N GLN A 262 -3.61 2.92 41.66
CA GLN A 262 -2.52 2.41 42.48
C GLN A 262 -1.68 3.55 43.04
N CYS A 263 -1.43 3.53 44.35
CA CYS A 263 -0.39 4.36 44.95
C CYS A 263 0.99 3.78 44.61
N LEU A 264 1.90 4.66 44.22
CA LEU A 264 3.29 4.34 43.89
C LEU A 264 4.23 4.60 45.08
N LYS A 265 3.79 5.37 46.08
CA LYS A 265 4.52 5.60 47.34
C LYS A 265 3.90 4.81 48.49
N GLU A 266 4.75 4.13 49.28
CA GLU A 266 4.31 3.25 50.38
C GLU A 266 3.60 3.98 51.52
N ASN A 267 3.94 5.26 51.73
CA ASN A 267 3.38 6.13 52.75
C ASN A 267 2.07 6.81 52.33
N GLU A 268 1.54 6.56 51.13
CA GLU A 268 0.30 7.16 50.64
C GLU A 268 -0.84 6.13 50.52
N TYR A 269 -2.08 6.61 50.49
CA TYR A 269 -3.27 5.77 50.29
C TYR A 269 -4.39 6.50 49.53
N ILE A 270 -5.24 5.72 48.87
CA ILE A 270 -6.40 6.18 48.09
C ILE A 270 -7.69 5.87 48.85
N LYS A 271 -8.64 6.80 48.90
CA LYS A 271 -10.00 6.57 49.42
C LYS A 271 -11.06 7.29 48.58
N LYS A 272 -12.33 6.96 48.83
CA LYS A 272 -13.53 7.55 48.19
C LYS A 272 -13.40 7.66 46.66
N ILE A 273 -13.21 6.50 46.03
CA ILE A 273 -13.17 6.42 44.57
C ILE A 273 -14.59 6.52 44.03
N SER A 274 -14.78 7.33 42.99
CA SER A 274 -16.03 7.38 42.23
C SER A 274 -15.74 7.49 40.74
N TYR A 275 -16.67 6.97 39.94
CA TYR A 275 -16.58 6.90 38.50
C TYR A 275 -17.79 7.58 37.88
N SER A 276 -17.57 8.31 36.79
CA SER A 276 -18.65 8.85 35.97
C SER A 276 -18.22 8.85 34.51
N VAL A 277 -19.18 8.71 33.59
CA VAL A 277 -18.94 8.82 32.15
C VAL A 277 -19.77 9.98 31.61
N ASP A 278 -19.16 10.81 30.78
CA ASP A 278 -19.82 11.98 30.17
C ASP A 278 -20.90 11.58 29.15
N THR A 279 -20.77 10.38 28.58
CA THR A 279 -21.63 9.83 27.55
C THR A 279 -22.56 8.81 28.16
N LYS A 280 -23.84 9.19 28.23
CA LYS A 280 -24.89 8.35 28.80
C LYS A 280 -24.97 7.01 28.06
N ASP A 281 -25.19 5.94 28.82
CA ASP A 281 -25.41 4.59 28.31
C ASP A 281 -24.25 4.02 27.45
N LEU A 282 -23.04 4.58 27.56
CA LEU A 282 -21.85 4.08 26.86
C LEU A 282 -21.23 2.89 27.58
N VAL A 283 -20.95 3.07 28.87
CA VAL A 283 -20.39 2.05 29.77
C VAL A 283 -21.08 2.10 31.13
N ASP A 284 -21.15 0.95 31.79
CA ASP A 284 -21.50 0.83 33.20
C ASP A 284 -20.23 0.56 34.01
N ILE A 285 -20.06 1.22 35.15
CA ILE A 285 -18.85 1.14 35.98
C ILE A 285 -19.27 0.92 37.43
N ASP A 286 -18.84 -0.20 38.00
CA ASP A 286 -19.14 -0.51 39.40
C ASP A 286 -18.15 0.18 40.38
N ARG A 287 -18.37 -0.05 41.68
CA ARG A 287 -17.55 0.57 42.75
C ARG A 287 -16.11 0.06 42.79
N ASP A 288 -15.83 -1.10 42.19
CA ASP A 288 -14.51 -1.72 42.13
C ASP A 288 -13.76 -1.37 40.84
N GLY A 289 -14.35 -0.50 40.01
CA GLY A 289 -13.80 -0.05 38.73
C GLY A 289 -13.95 -1.07 37.61
N ASN A 290 -14.79 -2.11 37.75
CA ASN A 290 -15.08 -3.01 36.64
C ASN A 290 -16.02 -2.30 35.66
N ILE A 291 -15.68 -2.37 34.38
CA ILE A 291 -16.41 -1.71 33.28
C ILE A 291 -17.16 -2.77 32.49
N LYS A 292 -18.41 -2.47 32.13
CA LYS A 292 -19.16 -3.18 31.10
C LYS A 292 -19.52 -2.22 29.98
N ALA A 293 -19.11 -2.53 28.75
CA ALA A 293 -19.53 -1.80 27.57
C ALA A 293 -21.01 -2.10 27.26
N ILE A 294 -21.85 -1.06 27.22
CA ILE A 294 -23.31 -1.22 27.06
C ILE A 294 -23.90 -0.41 25.90
N GLY A 295 -23.15 0.54 25.34
CA GLY A 295 -23.57 1.37 24.21
C GLY A 295 -22.63 1.26 23.02
N ASN A 296 -22.60 2.32 22.20
CA ASN A 296 -21.67 2.53 21.10
C ASN A 296 -21.33 4.01 21.04
N GLY A 297 -20.07 4.36 20.76
CA GLY A 297 -19.64 5.75 20.68
C GLY A 297 -18.31 6.01 21.38
N LYS A 298 -18.01 7.29 21.56
CA LYS A 298 -16.83 7.79 22.26
C LYS A 298 -17.30 8.46 23.55
N GLY A 299 -16.50 8.40 24.60
CA GLY A 299 -16.76 9.12 25.84
C GLY A 299 -15.50 9.30 26.68
N ILE A 300 -15.64 9.99 27.80
CA ILE A 300 -14.60 10.23 28.79
C ILE A 300 -15.09 9.73 30.14
N ILE A 301 -14.33 8.80 30.72
CA ILE A 301 -14.50 8.36 32.09
C ILE A 301 -13.77 9.33 33.00
N LYS A 302 -14.49 10.00 33.88
CA LYS A 302 -13.93 10.75 34.99
C LYS A 302 -13.79 9.81 36.19
N VAL A 303 -12.55 9.59 36.61
CA VAL A 303 -12.20 8.87 37.84
C VAL A 303 -11.85 9.88 38.91
N GLN A 304 -12.63 9.93 39.98
CA GLN A 304 -12.44 10.85 41.09
C GLN A 304 -12.00 10.06 42.32
N TYR A 305 -11.03 10.61 43.07
CA TYR A 305 -10.51 9.96 44.27
C TYR A 305 -9.95 10.99 45.26
N GLU A 306 -9.84 10.60 46.53
CA GLU A 306 -9.12 11.34 47.56
C GLU A 306 -7.80 10.64 47.90
N LYS A 307 -6.71 11.41 47.98
CA LYS A 307 -5.38 10.92 48.39
C LYS A 307 -5.04 11.41 49.80
N GLY A 308 -4.38 10.56 50.60
CA GLY A 308 -3.85 10.92 51.92
C GLY A 308 -2.44 10.36 52.15
N SER A 309 -1.72 10.96 53.11
CA SER A 309 -0.39 10.53 53.56
C SER A 309 -0.46 9.92 54.97
N LYS A 310 0.42 8.95 55.25
CA LYS A 310 0.59 8.32 56.56
C LYS A 310 1.57 9.07 57.48
N ASP A 311 2.34 10.03 56.94
CA ASP A 311 3.48 10.65 57.64
C ASP A 311 3.16 11.96 58.38
N THR A 312 1.92 12.46 58.29
CA THR A 312 1.53 13.74 58.92
C THR A 312 0.27 13.60 59.76
N GLU A 313 0.34 14.00 61.03
CA GLU A 313 -0.74 13.89 62.03
C GLU A 313 -1.98 14.78 61.75
N ASN A 314 -1.95 15.68 60.76
CA ASN A 314 -3.07 16.54 60.39
C ASN A 314 -3.53 16.30 58.94
N TYR A 315 -4.82 16.01 58.80
CA TYR A 315 -5.50 15.61 57.57
C TYR A 315 -5.73 16.80 56.62
N ASP A 316 -5.01 16.84 55.50
CA ASP A 316 -5.50 17.43 54.26
C ASP A 316 -5.61 16.31 53.22
N THR A 317 -6.85 15.97 52.87
CA THR A 317 -7.13 15.06 51.74
C THR A 317 -7.40 15.91 50.53
N TYR A 318 -6.61 15.72 49.48
CA TYR A 318 -6.82 16.43 48.22
C TYR A 318 -7.70 15.58 47.31
N GLU A 319 -8.76 16.19 46.80
CA GLU A 319 -9.59 15.62 45.75
C GLU A 319 -8.84 15.70 44.42
N SER A 320 -8.77 14.60 43.69
CA SER A 320 -8.02 14.46 42.45
C SER A 320 -8.82 13.70 41.41
N PHE A 321 -8.48 13.93 40.14
CA PHE A 321 -9.26 13.44 39.00
C PHE A 321 -8.37 12.90 37.89
N PHE A 322 -8.79 11.80 37.27
CA PHE A 322 -8.32 11.36 35.96
C PHE A 322 -9.46 11.45 34.94
N TYR A 323 -9.10 11.75 33.69
CA TYR A 323 -10.00 11.72 32.55
C TYR A 323 -9.48 10.72 31.53
N ILE A 324 -10.18 9.59 31.41
CA ILE A 324 -9.80 8.46 30.56
C ILE A 324 -10.73 8.42 29.34
N PRO A 325 -10.22 8.67 28.12
CA PRO A 325 -11.03 8.51 26.92
C PRO A 325 -11.32 7.02 26.67
N ILE A 326 -12.55 6.69 26.28
CA ILE A 326 -13.00 5.34 25.95
C ILE A 326 -13.80 5.33 24.65
N LYS A 327 -13.69 4.24 23.86
CA LYS A 327 -14.51 3.98 22.68
C LYS A 327 -15.21 2.63 22.85
N VAL A 328 -16.50 2.61 22.59
CA VAL A 328 -17.27 1.38 22.41
C VAL A 328 -17.71 1.27 20.96
N ILE A 329 -17.44 0.13 20.33
CA ILE A 329 -17.82 -0.18 18.95
C ILE A 329 -18.89 -1.29 18.91
N PRO A 330 -19.70 -1.36 17.84
CA PRO A 330 -20.73 -2.39 17.69
C PRO A 330 -20.18 -3.81 17.91
N LYS A 331 -20.96 -4.66 18.57
CA LYS A 331 -20.56 -6.04 18.92
C LYS A 331 -20.17 -6.89 17.71
N ASP A 332 -20.77 -6.61 16.57
CA ASP A 332 -20.56 -7.28 15.28
C ASP A 332 -19.38 -6.70 14.48
N SER A 333 -18.75 -5.61 14.95
CA SER A 333 -17.59 -5.02 14.28
C SER A 333 -16.46 -6.03 14.12
N LYS A 334 -15.88 -6.06 12.92
CA LYS A 334 -14.67 -6.82 12.65
C LYS A 334 -13.43 -5.95 12.82
N ILE A 335 -12.42 -6.49 13.50
CA ILE A 335 -11.13 -5.84 13.68
C ILE A 335 -10.30 -6.07 12.42
N ILE A 336 -9.88 -4.99 11.77
CA ILE A 336 -9.13 -5.01 10.51
C ILE A 336 -7.68 -4.64 10.79
N LYS A 337 -6.75 -5.52 10.42
CA LYS A 337 -5.31 -5.33 10.66
C LYS A 337 -4.46 -5.42 9.39
N ASN A 338 -5.05 -5.69 8.25
CA ASN A 338 -4.35 -5.72 6.96
C ASN A 338 -5.33 -5.40 5.80
N LYS A 339 -4.77 -5.05 4.63
CA LYS A 339 -5.54 -4.72 3.42
C LYS A 339 -6.49 -5.84 3.00
N LYS A 340 -6.07 -7.11 3.11
CA LYS A 340 -6.87 -8.26 2.66
C LYS A 340 -8.17 -8.38 3.46
N ASP A 341 -8.10 -8.29 4.78
CA ASP A 341 -9.28 -8.35 5.65
C ASP A 341 -10.24 -7.20 5.36
N LEU A 342 -9.71 -5.99 5.10
CA LEU A 342 -10.51 -4.83 4.69
C LEU A 342 -11.26 -5.13 3.39
N TYR A 343 -10.53 -5.60 2.37
CA TYR A 343 -11.09 -5.92 1.06
C TYR A 343 -12.20 -6.98 1.18
N ASP A 344 -11.91 -8.11 1.83
CA ASP A 344 -12.83 -9.24 1.92
C ASP A 344 -14.14 -8.85 2.63
N ILE A 345 -14.05 -8.14 3.76
CA ILE A 345 -15.21 -7.75 4.55
C ILE A 345 -16.06 -6.70 3.83
N VAL A 346 -15.43 -5.70 3.21
CA VAL A 346 -16.15 -4.65 2.49
C VAL A 346 -16.77 -5.19 1.22
N ASN A 347 -16.03 -5.98 0.44
CA ASN A 347 -16.54 -6.60 -0.78
C ASN A 347 -17.69 -7.56 -0.47
N GLN A 348 -17.59 -8.40 0.56
CA GLN A 348 -18.69 -9.26 0.98
C GLN A 348 -19.92 -8.44 1.39
N GLY A 349 -19.76 -7.41 2.22
CA GLY A 349 -20.89 -6.59 2.65
C GLY A 349 -21.53 -5.83 1.48
N PHE A 350 -20.74 -5.42 0.49
CA PHE A 350 -21.23 -4.84 -0.75
C PHE A 350 -22.04 -5.86 -1.57
N LEU A 351 -21.54 -7.08 -1.77
CA LEU A 351 -22.27 -8.14 -2.49
C LEU A 351 -23.56 -8.58 -1.79
N GLU A 352 -23.60 -8.50 -0.47
CA GLU A 352 -24.81 -8.70 0.35
C GLU A 352 -25.80 -7.52 0.27
N GLY A 353 -25.40 -6.41 -0.35
CA GLY A 353 -26.20 -5.20 -0.45
C GLY A 353 -26.36 -4.49 0.89
N LYS A 354 -25.30 -4.38 1.70
CA LYS A 354 -25.32 -3.56 2.94
C LYS A 354 -25.11 -2.08 2.61
N ASP A 355 -25.77 -1.19 3.35
CA ASP A 355 -25.53 0.27 3.27
C ASP A 355 -24.39 0.70 4.22
N GLU A 356 -24.20 -0.06 5.29
CA GLU A 356 -23.17 0.18 6.28
C GLU A 356 -22.52 -1.13 6.71
N ILE A 357 -21.21 -1.10 6.92
CA ILE A 357 -20.43 -2.23 7.41
C ILE A 357 -19.69 -1.77 8.66
N ASN A 358 -20.02 -2.38 9.80
CA ASN A 358 -19.34 -2.13 11.07
C ASN A 358 -17.96 -2.80 11.05
N ILE A 359 -16.92 -1.99 11.15
CA ILE A 359 -15.53 -2.45 11.21
C ILE A 359 -14.81 -1.74 12.34
N TYR A 360 -13.54 -2.03 12.51
CA TYR A 360 -12.63 -1.21 13.28
C TYR A 360 -11.23 -1.42 12.70
N ILE A 361 -10.74 -0.41 11.99
CA ILE A 361 -9.41 -0.46 11.37
C ILE A 361 -8.37 -0.07 12.40
N ASP A 362 -7.47 -1.00 12.69
CA ASP A 362 -6.27 -0.72 13.44
C ASP A 362 -5.25 -0.05 12.50
N ASN A 363 -5.33 1.27 12.44
CA ASN A 363 -4.46 2.13 11.63
C ASN A 363 -2.97 2.04 12.03
N ARG A 364 -2.61 1.24 13.05
CA ARG A 364 -1.21 0.89 13.29
C ARG A 364 -0.64 0.01 12.16
N PHE A 365 -1.48 -0.79 11.54
CA PHE A 365 -1.09 -1.79 10.54
C PHE A 365 -1.45 -1.41 9.11
N ILE A 366 -2.36 -0.44 8.91
CA ILE A 366 -2.80 0.01 7.59
C ILE A 366 -2.79 1.53 7.55
N GLY A 367 -2.05 2.12 6.61
CA GLY A 367 -2.04 3.56 6.38
C GLY A 367 -3.29 4.06 5.65
N MET A 368 -3.53 5.38 5.71
CA MET A 368 -4.69 6.01 5.05
C MET A 368 -4.74 5.76 3.54
N ASP A 369 -3.62 5.90 2.84
CA ASP A 369 -3.57 5.67 1.40
C ASP A 369 -3.91 4.22 1.05
N GLU A 370 -3.45 3.27 1.85
CA GLU A 370 -3.79 1.85 1.69
C GLU A 370 -5.29 1.61 1.92
N ILE A 371 -5.89 2.24 2.93
CA ILE A 371 -7.33 2.17 3.19
C ILE A 371 -8.11 2.72 2.00
N ASN A 372 -7.80 3.94 1.56
CA ASN A 372 -8.49 4.60 0.46
C ASN A 372 -8.35 3.80 -0.83
N ASN A 373 -7.13 3.41 -1.21
CA ASN A 373 -6.90 2.59 -2.40
C ASN A 373 -7.65 1.25 -2.32
N THR A 374 -7.71 0.60 -1.16
CA THR A 374 -8.45 -0.66 -1.01
C THR A 374 -9.95 -0.48 -1.20
N ILE A 375 -10.52 0.61 -0.66
CA ILE A 375 -11.93 0.93 -0.87
C ILE A 375 -12.17 1.27 -2.34
N ASP A 376 -11.34 2.13 -2.94
CA ASP A 376 -11.45 2.50 -4.34
C ASP A 376 -11.36 1.26 -5.24
N ASP A 377 -10.43 0.34 -5.00
CA ASP A 377 -10.27 -0.92 -5.75
C ASP A 377 -11.58 -1.75 -5.79
N ILE A 378 -12.38 -1.75 -4.72
CA ILE A 378 -13.65 -2.49 -4.65
C ILE A 378 -14.73 -1.85 -5.53
N PHE A 379 -14.73 -0.52 -5.64
CA PHE A 379 -15.79 0.25 -6.30
C PHE A 379 -15.41 0.81 -7.67
N LYS A 380 -14.12 0.78 -8.03
CA LYS A 380 -13.55 1.34 -9.26
C LYS A 380 -14.04 0.64 -10.52
N GLU A 381 -14.11 -0.69 -10.50
CA GLU A 381 -14.49 -1.49 -11.67
C GLU A 381 -15.96 -1.90 -11.59
N ASP A 382 -16.84 -1.02 -12.08
CA ASP A 382 -18.26 -1.30 -12.25
C ASP A 382 -18.67 -1.32 -13.73
N TYR A 383 -18.89 -2.53 -14.26
CA TYR A 383 -19.29 -2.78 -15.64
C TYR A 383 -20.81 -2.60 -15.89
N THR A 384 -21.59 -2.18 -14.89
CA THR A 384 -23.04 -1.95 -15.05
C THR A 384 -23.36 -0.56 -15.61
N GLY A 385 -22.41 0.38 -15.55
CA GLY A 385 -22.65 1.79 -15.87
C GLY A 385 -23.33 2.59 -14.76
N TYR A 386 -23.45 1.98 -13.58
CA TYR A 386 -23.94 2.60 -12.35
C TYR A 386 -22.87 2.46 -11.27
N TYR A 387 -22.46 3.57 -10.67
CA TYR A 387 -21.33 3.59 -9.74
C TYR A 387 -21.82 3.61 -8.30
N SER A 388 -21.33 2.65 -7.51
CA SER A 388 -21.40 2.71 -6.05
C SER A 388 -20.11 3.32 -5.51
N ILE A 389 -20.16 3.95 -4.35
CA ILE A 389 -18.96 4.47 -3.66
C ILE A 389 -18.93 3.98 -2.21
N GLY A 390 -17.75 3.56 -1.76
CA GLY A 390 -17.48 3.27 -0.36
C GLY A 390 -16.75 4.43 0.30
N ASN A 391 -17.08 4.73 1.55
CA ASN A 391 -16.36 5.73 2.35
C ASN A 391 -16.13 5.18 3.75
N VAL A 392 -14.87 5.17 4.21
CA VAL A 392 -14.56 4.92 5.61
C VAL A 392 -14.85 6.20 6.40
N ASN A 393 -15.51 6.05 7.54
CA ASN A 393 -15.76 7.20 8.42
C ASN A 393 -14.46 7.65 9.13
N TYR A 394 -14.44 8.89 9.60
CA TYR A 394 -13.24 9.51 10.19
C TYR A 394 -12.65 8.74 11.40
N ASP A 395 -13.46 7.98 12.12
CA ASP A 395 -12.97 7.20 13.27
C ASP A 395 -12.69 5.72 12.95
N TYR A 396 -12.69 5.36 11.66
CA TYR A 396 -12.31 4.05 11.15
C TYR A 396 -13.15 2.88 11.67
N THR A 397 -14.39 3.15 12.09
CA THR A 397 -15.29 2.14 12.67
C THR A 397 -16.43 1.70 11.75
N LYS A 398 -16.52 2.32 10.57
CA LYS A 398 -17.61 2.06 9.64
C LYS A 398 -17.21 2.36 8.21
N VAL A 399 -17.66 1.50 7.30
CA VAL A 399 -17.71 1.82 5.87
C VAL A 399 -19.16 2.10 5.50
N LYS A 400 -19.40 3.26 4.90
CA LYS A 400 -20.70 3.63 4.31
C LYS A 400 -20.65 3.39 2.81
N ILE A 401 -21.61 2.64 2.29
CA ILE A 401 -21.76 2.38 0.86
C ILE A 401 -22.92 3.24 0.35
N THR A 402 -22.64 4.05 -0.67
CA THR A 402 -23.67 4.82 -1.37
C THR A 402 -23.90 4.17 -2.72
N TYR A 403 -25.13 3.73 -2.95
CA TYR A 403 -25.57 3.12 -4.19
C TYR A 403 -26.02 4.18 -5.20
N PRO A 404 -26.03 3.86 -6.51
CA PRO A 404 -26.47 4.78 -7.53
C PRO A 404 -27.93 5.22 -7.31
N TYR A 405 -28.20 6.52 -7.46
CA TYR A 405 -29.50 7.13 -7.13
C TYR A 405 -30.55 6.98 -8.25
N ASN A 406 -30.12 6.74 -9.48
CA ASN A 406 -30.94 6.69 -10.69
C ASN A 406 -31.49 5.28 -11.00
N ILE A 407 -31.23 4.31 -10.12
CA ILE A 407 -31.70 2.93 -10.24
C ILE A 407 -31.99 2.34 -8.86
N SER A 408 -32.94 1.42 -8.76
CA SER A 408 -33.18 0.74 -7.49
C SER A 408 -32.00 -0.19 -7.15
N LYS A 409 -31.62 -0.28 -5.88
CA LYS A 409 -30.57 -1.19 -5.41
C LYS A 409 -30.80 -2.64 -5.85
N LYS A 410 -32.06 -3.10 -5.82
CA LYS A 410 -32.44 -4.43 -6.30
C LYS A 410 -32.12 -4.63 -7.78
N GLU A 411 -32.45 -3.64 -8.61
CA GLU A 411 -32.21 -3.71 -10.06
C GLU A 411 -30.71 -3.61 -10.39
N TYR A 412 -29.97 -2.75 -9.70
CA TYR A 412 -28.51 -2.67 -9.80
C TYR A 412 -27.84 -4.04 -9.57
N PHE A 413 -28.16 -4.72 -8.46
CA PHE A 413 -27.62 -6.06 -8.19
C PHE A 413 -28.12 -7.12 -9.17
N ASN A 414 -29.35 -6.99 -9.70
CA ASN A 414 -29.83 -7.89 -10.75
C ASN A 414 -29.00 -7.73 -12.04
N ILE A 415 -28.69 -6.50 -12.46
CA ILE A 415 -27.85 -6.23 -13.63
C ILE A 415 -26.45 -6.82 -13.41
N LYS A 416 -25.85 -6.57 -12.24
CA LYS A 416 -24.52 -7.09 -11.89
C LYS A 416 -24.48 -8.63 -11.94
N LYS A 417 -25.49 -9.29 -11.37
CA LYS A 417 -25.63 -10.75 -11.41
C LYS A 417 -25.83 -11.28 -12.83
N LEU A 418 -26.68 -10.63 -13.63
CA LEU A 418 -26.96 -11.02 -15.01
C LEU A 418 -25.70 -10.90 -15.89
N LEU A 419 -24.95 -9.81 -15.73
CA LEU A 419 -23.65 -9.62 -16.39
C LEU A 419 -22.67 -10.73 -16.06
N GLN A 420 -22.48 -11.02 -14.76
CA GLN A 420 -21.56 -12.07 -14.31
C GLN A 420 -21.96 -13.43 -14.87
N SER A 421 -23.25 -13.77 -14.82
CA SER A 421 -23.76 -15.05 -15.35
C SER A 421 -23.55 -15.15 -16.86
N LYS A 422 -23.76 -14.05 -17.61
CA LYS A 422 -23.53 -14.03 -19.05
C LYS A 422 -22.06 -14.12 -19.41
N ALA A 423 -21.18 -13.43 -18.67
CA ALA A 423 -19.74 -13.53 -18.84
C ALA A 423 -19.25 -14.97 -18.64
N GLU A 424 -19.69 -15.64 -17.57
CA GLU A 424 -19.38 -17.04 -17.30
C GLU A 424 -19.90 -17.99 -18.39
N GLU A 425 -21.14 -17.79 -18.87
CA GLU A 425 -21.71 -18.55 -19.99
C GLU A 425 -20.83 -18.44 -21.25
N ILE A 426 -20.41 -17.22 -21.59
CA ILE A 426 -19.58 -16.95 -22.77
C ILE A 426 -18.22 -17.60 -22.61
N ILE A 427 -17.54 -17.36 -21.48
CA ILE A 427 -16.21 -17.92 -21.20
C ILE A 427 -16.28 -19.44 -21.30
N ASN A 428 -17.24 -20.10 -20.65
CA ASN A 428 -17.38 -21.56 -20.70
C ASN A 428 -17.71 -22.10 -22.10
N THR A 429 -18.28 -21.27 -22.97
CA THR A 429 -18.63 -21.65 -24.34
C THR A 429 -17.44 -21.53 -25.30
N VAL A 430 -16.66 -20.45 -25.17
CA VAL A 430 -15.64 -20.08 -26.15
C VAL A 430 -14.21 -20.41 -25.72
N ILE A 431 -13.97 -20.57 -24.40
CA ILE A 431 -12.65 -20.85 -23.83
C ILE A 431 -12.53 -22.33 -23.46
N LYS A 432 -11.36 -22.91 -23.75
CA LYS A 432 -10.97 -24.27 -23.36
C LYS A 432 -9.67 -24.25 -22.57
N ASP A 433 -9.47 -25.25 -21.71
CA ASP A 433 -8.34 -25.32 -20.79
C ASP A 433 -6.97 -25.34 -21.49
N ASP A 434 -6.89 -25.91 -22.69
CA ASP A 434 -5.67 -26.07 -23.48
C ASP A 434 -5.36 -24.88 -24.39
N MET A 435 -6.21 -23.85 -24.43
CA MET A 435 -5.98 -22.65 -25.23
C MET A 435 -4.83 -21.80 -24.69
N SER A 436 -3.97 -21.35 -25.59
CA SER A 436 -3.03 -20.25 -25.35
C SER A 436 -3.75 -18.92 -25.11
N ASP A 437 -3.08 -17.95 -24.47
CA ASP A 437 -3.67 -16.63 -24.23
C ASP A 437 -4.12 -15.94 -25.52
N LEU A 438 -3.37 -16.12 -26.61
CA LEU A 438 -3.73 -15.64 -27.94
C LEU A 438 -5.03 -16.28 -28.45
N GLU A 439 -5.20 -17.60 -28.30
CA GLU A 439 -6.43 -18.28 -28.72
C GLU A 439 -7.65 -17.82 -27.92
N LYS A 440 -7.46 -17.60 -26.61
CA LYS A 440 -8.51 -17.08 -25.72
C LYS A 440 -8.92 -15.67 -26.10
N GLU A 441 -7.95 -14.80 -26.40
CA GLU A 441 -8.19 -13.45 -26.89
C GLU A 441 -8.99 -13.46 -28.19
N TYR A 442 -8.56 -14.25 -29.17
CA TYR A 442 -9.28 -14.43 -30.42
C TYR A 442 -10.73 -14.90 -30.21
N ALA A 443 -10.95 -15.84 -29.29
CA ALA A 443 -12.27 -16.40 -29.03
C ALA A 443 -13.22 -15.34 -28.43
N ILE A 444 -12.73 -14.52 -27.50
CA ILE A 444 -13.48 -13.43 -26.89
C ILE A 444 -13.73 -12.29 -27.90
N HIS A 445 -12.70 -11.87 -28.64
CA HIS A 445 -12.81 -10.86 -29.68
C HIS A 445 -13.88 -11.24 -30.71
N ASP A 446 -13.78 -12.44 -31.29
CA ASP A 446 -14.73 -12.93 -32.27
C ASP A 446 -16.16 -13.00 -31.72
N TYR A 447 -16.30 -13.40 -30.45
CA TYR A 447 -17.61 -13.45 -29.80
C TYR A 447 -18.21 -12.04 -29.71
N ILE A 448 -17.46 -11.06 -29.21
CA ILE A 448 -17.94 -9.68 -29.06
C ILE A 448 -18.35 -9.12 -30.43
N VAL A 449 -17.48 -9.23 -31.43
CA VAL A 449 -17.74 -8.70 -32.77
C VAL A 449 -18.95 -9.36 -33.43
N LYS A 450 -19.13 -10.67 -33.29
CA LYS A 450 -20.25 -11.40 -33.93
C LYS A 450 -21.60 -11.19 -33.25
N ASN A 451 -21.62 -10.80 -31.98
CA ASN A 451 -22.84 -10.75 -31.17
C ASN A 451 -23.24 -9.33 -30.75
N THR A 452 -22.61 -8.30 -31.33
CA THR A 452 -22.88 -6.91 -31.01
C THR A 452 -23.06 -6.09 -32.27
N GLU A 453 -24.04 -5.20 -32.28
CA GLU A 453 -24.21 -4.18 -33.32
C GLU A 453 -23.77 -2.81 -32.78
N TYR A 454 -22.96 -2.09 -33.55
CA TYR A 454 -22.61 -0.72 -33.20
C TYR A 454 -23.83 0.21 -33.25
N ASP A 455 -24.09 0.97 -32.19
CA ASP A 455 -25.23 1.91 -32.10
C ASP A 455 -24.99 3.22 -32.88
N TYR A 456 -24.68 3.09 -34.16
CA TYR A 456 -24.26 4.18 -35.04
C TYR A 456 -25.32 5.29 -35.12
N ASP A 457 -26.59 4.91 -35.30
CA ASP A 457 -27.70 5.84 -35.47
C ASP A 457 -27.90 6.75 -34.26
N ASN A 458 -27.79 6.21 -33.04
CA ASN A 458 -27.88 7.03 -31.84
C ASN A 458 -26.58 7.79 -31.59
N PHE A 459 -25.43 7.22 -31.95
CA PHE A 459 -24.13 7.88 -31.83
C PHE A 459 -24.08 9.18 -32.63
N ILE A 460 -24.44 9.15 -33.91
CA ILE A 460 -24.47 10.36 -34.74
C ILE A 460 -25.52 11.39 -34.30
N LYS A 461 -26.58 10.95 -33.61
CA LYS A 461 -27.65 11.82 -33.07
C LYS A 461 -27.32 12.37 -31.68
N GLY A 462 -26.28 11.87 -31.02
CA GLY A 462 -25.99 12.19 -29.61
C GLY A 462 -27.05 11.65 -28.64
N THR A 463 -27.73 10.56 -28.99
CA THR A 463 -28.84 9.97 -28.21
C THR A 463 -28.54 8.53 -27.77
N VAL A 464 -27.26 8.16 -27.65
CA VAL A 464 -26.85 6.80 -27.26
C VAL A 464 -27.37 6.50 -25.85
N PRO A 465 -28.14 5.40 -25.67
CA PRO A 465 -28.55 4.96 -24.35
C PRO A 465 -27.34 4.67 -23.46
N ASN A 466 -27.42 5.01 -22.18
CA ASN A 466 -26.27 4.89 -21.26
C ASN A 466 -25.71 3.46 -21.24
N GLU A 467 -26.57 2.44 -21.29
CA GLU A 467 -26.18 1.04 -21.32
C GLU A 467 -25.26 0.64 -22.49
N CYS A 468 -25.36 1.30 -23.65
CA CYS A 468 -24.54 1.01 -24.83
C CYS A 468 -23.06 1.37 -24.61
N TYR A 469 -22.76 2.19 -23.60
CA TYR A 469 -21.40 2.50 -23.19
C TYR A 469 -20.77 1.45 -22.28
N TYR A 470 -21.48 0.39 -21.89
CA TYR A 470 -21.01 -0.58 -20.89
C TYR A 470 -21.22 -2.03 -21.36
N PRO A 471 -20.56 -3.02 -20.72
CA PRO A 471 -20.74 -4.43 -21.04
C PRO A 471 -22.19 -4.93 -20.99
N TYR A 472 -23.08 -4.25 -20.26
CA TYR A 472 -24.50 -4.59 -20.27
C TYR A 472 -25.14 -4.40 -21.66
N GLY A 473 -24.85 -3.29 -22.35
CA GLY A 473 -25.30 -3.09 -23.72
C GLY A 473 -24.75 -4.17 -24.66
N VAL A 474 -23.46 -4.43 -24.58
CA VAL A 474 -22.77 -5.39 -25.47
C VAL A 474 -23.25 -6.83 -25.24
N LEU A 475 -23.17 -7.34 -24.01
CA LEU A 475 -23.41 -8.76 -23.72
C LEU A 475 -24.88 -9.14 -23.55
N ILE A 476 -25.73 -8.21 -23.11
CA ILE A 476 -27.15 -8.49 -22.81
C ILE A 476 -28.06 -7.93 -23.88
N LYS A 477 -27.79 -6.73 -24.40
CA LYS A 477 -28.62 -6.10 -25.43
C LYS A 477 -28.11 -6.36 -26.85
N GLY A 478 -26.87 -6.82 -27.02
CA GLY A 478 -26.24 -6.99 -28.32
C GLY A 478 -26.02 -5.68 -29.04
N LYS A 479 -25.91 -4.55 -28.31
CA LYS A 479 -25.75 -3.21 -28.89
C LYS A 479 -24.80 -2.36 -28.07
N GLY A 480 -23.84 -1.70 -28.71
CA GLY A 480 -22.85 -0.90 -28.00
C GLY A 480 -22.20 0.20 -28.81
N VAL A 481 -21.41 1.03 -28.15
CA VAL A 481 -20.45 1.95 -28.78
C VAL A 481 -19.04 1.66 -28.27
N CYS A 482 -18.03 2.36 -28.80
CA CYS A 482 -16.61 2.05 -28.56
C CYS A 482 -16.24 1.77 -27.10
N ASN A 483 -16.72 2.59 -26.15
CA ASN A 483 -16.50 2.37 -24.72
C ASN A 483 -17.09 1.05 -24.21
N GLY A 484 -18.27 0.66 -24.68
CA GLY A 484 -18.92 -0.60 -24.32
C GLY A 484 -18.13 -1.81 -24.84
N TYR A 485 -17.68 -1.77 -26.09
CA TYR A 485 -16.85 -2.82 -26.69
C TYR A 485 -15.54 -2.97 -25.89
N ALA A 486 -14.85 -1.86 -25.65
CA ALA A 486 -13.56 -1.87 -24.97
C ALA A 486 -13.65 -2.34 -23.51
N LEU A 487 -14.68 -1.91 -22.77
CA LEU A 487 -14.93 -2.41 -21.41
C LEU A 487 -15.30 -3.90 -21.41
N THR A 488 -15.97 -4.40 -22.44
CA THR A 488 -16.35 -5.81 -22.53
C THR A 488 -15.15 -6.70 -22.77
N MET A 489 -14.27 -6.30 -23.70
CA MET A 489 -12.97 -6.95 -23.91
C MET A 489 -12.16 -6.99 -22.60
N LYS A 490 -12.04 -5.84 -21.92
CA LYS A 490 -11.36 -5.75 -20.61
C LYS A 490 -11.96 -6.73 -19.59
N MET A 491 -13.28 -6.69 -19.41
CA MET A 491 -13.99 -7.50 -18.42
C MET A 491 -13.76 -9.00 -18.65
N LEU A 492 -13.96 -9.48 -19.88
CA LEU A 492 -13.87 -10.91 -20.18
C LEU A 492 -12.43 -11.44 -20.15
N LEU A 493 -11.45 -10.67 -20.64
CA LEU A 493 -10.04 -11.07 -20.63
C LEU A 493 -9.46 -11.09 -19.22
N ASN A 494 -9.71 -10.04 -18.43
CA ASN A 494 -9.23 -9.98 -17.05
C ASN A 494 -9.83 -11.09 -16.18
N GLN A 495 -11.10 -11.46 -16.41
CA GLN A 495 -11.76 -12.56 -15.70
C GLN A 495 -11.07 -13.92 -15.91
N ILE A 496 -10.39 -14.12 -17.04
CA ILE A 496 -9.62 -15.35 -17.33
C ILE A 496 -8.11 -15.17 -17.14
N GLY A 497 -7.68 -14.06 -16.52
CA GLY A 497 -6.29 -13.80 -16.15
C GLY A 497 -5.41 -13.21 -17.26
N ILE A 498 -6.00 -12.76 -18.38
CA ILE A 498 -5.27 -12.07 -19.45
C ILE A 498 -5.37 -10.56 -19.20
N GLU A 499 -4.23 -9.91 -18.97
CA GLU A 499 -4.16 -8.49 -18.67
C GLU A 499 -4.62 -7.66 -19.88
N CYS A 500 -5.73 -6.96 -19.70
CA CYS A 500 -6.34 -6.07 -20.68
C CYS A 500 -6.74 -4.75 -20.01
N GLU A 501 -6.41 -3.65 -20.66
CA GLU A 501 -6.79 -2.31 -20.22
C GLU A 501 -7.59 -1.57 -21.28
N LYS A 502 -8.54 -0.75 -20.82
CA LYS A 502 -9.28 0.16 -21.69
C LYS A 502 -8.42 1.38 -21.94
N VAL A 503 -8.35 1.81 -23.18
CA VAL A 503 -7.61 3.00 -23.60
C VAL A 503 -8.59 4.03 -24.14
N GLU A 504 -8.42 5.27 -23.73
CA GLU A 504 -9.16 6.42 -24.24
C GLU A 504 -8.21 7.33 -25.02
N GLY A 505 -8.70 7.86 -26.13
CA GLY A 505 -7.95 8.74 -27.01
C GLY A 505 -8.84 9.34 -28.09
N THR A 506 -8.24 9.63 -29.23
CA THR A 506 -8.94 10.19 -30.39
C THR A 506 -8.58 9.48 -31.68
N THR A 507 -9.45 9.61 -32.67
CA THR A 507 -9.26 9.22 -34.06
C THR A 507 -9.54 10.41 -34.97
N ASP A 508 -9.46 10.22 -36.29
CA ASP A 508 -9.93 11.18 -37.27
C ASP A 508 -11.44 11.49 -37.17
N LYS A 509 -12.22 10.61 -36.50
CA LYS A 509 -13.67 10.72 -36.31
C LYS A 509 -14.08 11.27 -34.93
N GLY A 510 -13.14 11.58 -34.05
CA GLY A 510 -13.39 12.12 -32.71
C GLY A 510 -12.90 11.23 -31.58
N GLU A 511 -13.48 11.39 -30.40
CA GLU A 511 -13.15 10.59 -29.20
C GLU A 511 -13.43 9.11 -29.45
N HIS A 512 -12.52 8.25 -28.99
CA HIS A 512 -12.62 6.81 -29.20
C HIS A 512 -12.04 6.03 -28.03
N ALA A 513 -12.47 4.78 -27.89
CA ALA A 513 -12.00 3.86 -26.86
C ALA A 513 -11.76 2.46 -27.45
N TRP A 514 -10.62 1.86 -27.07
CA TRP A 514 -10.17 0.55 -27.52
C TRP A 514 -9.38 -0.13 -26.40
N ASN A 515 -8.56 -1.13 -26.70
CA ASN A 515 -7.82 -1.91 -25.70
C ASN A 515 -6.31 -2.01 -25.97
N ILE A 516 -5.57 -2.20 -24.89
CA ILE A 516 -4.22 -2.77 -24.90
C ILE A 516 -4.28 -4.12 -24.17
N VAL A 517 -3.77 -5.16 -24.81
CA VAL A 517 -3.83 -6.55 -24.30
C VAL A 517 -2.42 -7.10 -24.21
N LYS A 518 -2.16 -7.87 -23.14
CA LYS A 518 -0.87 -8.52 -22.92
C LYS A 518 -0.91 -9.97 -23.35
N ILE A 519 -0.11 -10.31 -24.36
CA ILE A 519 0.04 -11.67 -24.89
C ILE A 519 1.52 -12.04 -24.85
N ASN A 520 1.84 -13.19 -24.26
CA ASN A 520 3.23 -13.69 -24.15
C ASN A 520 4.22 -12.63 -23.59
N ASN A 521 3.81 -11.90 -22.53
CA ASN A 521 4.56 -10.80 -21.91
C ASN A 521 4.81 -9.56 -22.78
N ASN A 522 4.22 -9.45 -23.96
CA ASN A 522 4.27 -8.26 -24.80
C ASN A 522 2.88 -7.62 -24.88
N TYR A 523 2.84 -6.31 -25.08
CA TYR A 523 1.58 -5.56 -25.21
C TYR A 523 1.26 -5.30 -26.67
N PHE A 524 -0.02 -5.37 -27.00
CA PHE A 524 -0.55 -5.14 -28.33
C PHE A 524 -1.84 -4.34 -28.27
N TRP A 525 -2.09 -3.53 -29.30
CA TRP A 525 -3.32 -2.77 -29.42
C TRP A 525 -4.42 -3.60 -30.09
N VAL A 526 -5.64 -3.50 -29.57
CA VAL A 526 -6.84 -4.17 -30.11
C VAL A 526 -7.98 -3.19 -30.17
N ASP A 527 -8.65 -3.07 -31.32
CA ASP A 527 -9.92 -2.35 -31.44
C ASP A 527 -11.03 -3.24 -32.02
N SER A 528 -11.76 -3.88 -31.12
CA SER A 528 -12.94 -4.70 -31.47
C SER A 528 -14.09 -3.90 -32.07
N THR A 529 -14.11 -2.57 -31.91
CA THR A 529 -15.15 -1.70 -32.49
C THR A 529 -14.91 -1.51 -33.98
N TRP A 530 -13.68 -1.19 -34.38
CA TRP A 530 -13.35 -1.00 -35.81
C TRP A 530 -13.11 -2.32 -36.54
N ASP A 531 -12.98 -3.42 -35.79
CA ASP A 531 -13.03 -4.79 -36.32
C ASP A 531 -14.46 -5.35 -36.44
N ASP A 532 -15.46 -4.61 -35.96
CA ASP A 532 -16.87 -4.88 -36.21
C ASP A 532 -17.31 -4.44 -37.62
N THR A 533 -17.80 -5.40 -38.40
CA THR A 533 -18.27 -5.19 -39.78
C THR A 533 -19.80 -5.19 -39.90
N ILE A 534 -20.52 -5.34 -38.79
CA ILE A 534 -21.98 -5.31 -38.73
C ILE A 534 -22.47 -3.86 -38.94
N PRO A 535 -23.55 -3.62 -39.72
CA PRO A 535 -24.43 -4.61 -40.37
C PRO A 535 -24.00 -5.02 -41.79
N ASN A 536 -22.87 -4.50 -42.29
CA ASN A 536 -22.56 -4.45 -43.73
C ASN A 536 -21.99 -5.75 -44.33
N ASP A 537 -21.50 -6.72 -43.55
CA ASP A 537 -20.88 -7.95 -44.09
C ASP A 537 -21.34 -9.28 -43.43
N ASN A 538 -22.64 -9.39 -43.08
CA ASN A 538 -23.30 -10.65 -42.66
C ASN A 538 -22.56 -11.47 -41.56
N GLY A 539 -21.97 -10.79 -40.56
CA GLY A 539 -21.32 -11.46 -39.42
C GLY A 539 -19.87 -11.89 -39.65
N LYS A 540 -19.18 -11.31 -40.65
CA LYS A 540 -17.72 -11.43 -40.74
C LYS A 540 -17.03 -10.62 -39.64
N VAL A 541 -15.88 -11.12 -39.20
CA VAL A 541 -15.00 -10.44 -38.25
C VAL A 541 -13.81 -9.89 -39.03
N SER A 542 -13.54 -8.59 -38.86
CA SER A 542 -12.28 -7.99 -39.29
C SER A 542 -11.22 -8.23 -38.20
N TYR A 543 -9.96 -8.19 -38.60
CA TYR A 543 -8.80 -8.26 -37.70
C TYR A 543 -7.80 -7.16 -38.07
N LYS A 544 -8.27 -6.06 -38.64
CA LYS A 544 -7.43 -4.95 -39.09
C LYS A 544 -6.73 -4.30 -37.90
N TYR A 545 -7.42 -4.22 -36.77
CA TYR A 545 -6.92 -3.60 -35.55
C TYR A 545 -6.58 -4.62 -34.46
N PHE A 546 -6.58 -5.91 -34.76
CA PHE A 546 -6.23 -6.98 -33.84
C PHE A 546 -4.71 -7.14 -33.63
N ASN A 547 -4.26 -6.95 -32.39
CA ASN A 547 -2.88 -7.04 -31.93
C ASN A 547 -1.84 -6.24 -32.73
N THR A 548 -2.14 -4.98 -32.98
CA THR A 548 -1.29 -4.05 -33.74
C THR A 548 -0.19 -3.43 -32.89
N THR A 549 0.88 -2.97 -33.55
CA THR A 549 1.95 -2.16 -32.94
C THR A 549 1.54 -0.70 -32.79
N ASP A 550 2.28 0.07 -31.97
CA ASP A 550 2.20 1.53 -31.88
C ASP A 550 2.28 2.21 -33.25
N LYS A 551 3.11 1.67 -34.15
CA LYS A 551 3.31 2.22 -35.49
C LYS A 551 2.08 2.02 -36.37
N GLU A 552 1.44 0.86 -36.26
CA GLU A 552 0.26 0.51 -37.06
C GLU A 552 -0.99 1.21 -36.50
N MET A 553 -1.23 1.10 -35.20
CA MET A 553 -2.36 1.74 -34.51
C MET A 553 -2.25 3.27 -34.60
N GLY A 554 -1.05 3.82 -34.46
CA GLY A 554 -0.77 5.26 -34.50
C GLY A 554 -0.97 5.93 -35.87
N THR A 555 -1.41 5.19 -36.89
CA THR A 555 -1.74 5.76 -38.21
C THR A 555 -3.06 6.53 -38.18
N ASP A 556 -4.01 6.11 -37.34
CA ASP A 556 -5.35 6.69 -37.24
C ASP A 556 -5.90 6.75 -35.79
N HIS A 557 -5.19 6.19 -34.81
CA HIS A 557 -5.50 6.31 -33.38
C HIS A 557 -4.42 7.13 -32.66
N PHE A 558 -4.86 8.03 -31.78
CA PHE A 558 -3.99 8.92 -31.02
C PHE A 558 -4.27 8.79 -29.52
N TRP A 559 -3.25 8.44 -28.74
CA TRP A 559 -3.33 8.27 -27.28
C TRP A 559 -2.15 8.94 -26.58
N ASN A 560 -2.25 9.10 -25.26
CA ASN A 560 -1.13 9.58 -24.46
C ASN A 560 -0.10 8.45 -24.24
N LYS A 561 0.98 8.50 -24.99
CA LYS A 561 2.07 7.51 -24.95
C LYS A 561 2.80 7.41 -23.61
N SER A 562 2.69 8.41 -22.73
CA SER A 562 3.35 8.37 -21.42
C SER A 562 2.60 7.52 -20.38
N ILE A 563 1.37 7.11 -20.67
CA ILE A 563 0.49 6.38 -19.74
C ILE A 563 0.56 4.87 -19.97
N TYR A 564 0.74 4.43 -21.21
CA TYR A 564 0.60 3.03 -21.60
C TYR A 564 1.92 2.37 -22.00
N ASN A 565 1.97 1.05 -21.86
CA ASN A 565 3.13 0.26 -22.26
C ASN A 565 3.36 0.30 -23.79
N LEU A 566 4.61 0.20 -24.21
CA LEU A 566 5.01 0.19 -25.61
C LEU A 566 4.55 -1.09 -26.32
N CYS A 567 3.88 -0.96 -27.46
CA CYS A 567 3.53 -2.09 -28.33
C CYS A 567 4.44 -2.06 -29.59
N ASP A 568 5.57 -2.78 -29.57
CA ASP A 568 6.58 -2.74 -30.64
C ASP A 568 6.85 -4.09 -31.32
N LYS A 569 6.10 -5.14 -30.96
CA LYS A 569 6.27 -6.48 -31.52
C LYS A 569 5.38 -6.69 -32.74
N GLU A 570 5.99 -7.16 -33.84
CA GLU A 570 5.30 -7.39 -35.12
C GLU A 570 4.77 -8.84 -35.25
N ASP A 571 4.78 -9.61 -34.17
CA ASP A 571 4.49 -11.05 -34.12
C ASP A 571 3.20 -11.46 -34.84
N PHE A 572 2.19 -10.58 -34.86
CA PHE A 572 0.86 -10.85 -35.42
C PHE A 572 0.55 -10.14 -36.74
N GLN A 573 1.52 -9.46 -37.34
CA GLN A 573 1.32 -8.76 -38.63
C GLN A 573 0.90 -9.73 -39.75
N PHE A 574 1.45 -10.94 -39.75
CA PHE A 574 1.09 -11.96 -40.74
C PHE A 574 -0.38 -12.37 -40.63
N LEU A 575 -0.93 -12.51 -39.41
CA LEU A 575 -2.33 -12.87 -39.19
C LEU A 575 -3.25 -11.86 -39.83
N ARG A 576 -3.04 -10.58 -39.52
CA ARG A 576 -3.87 -9.49 -40.06
C ARG A 576 -3.81 -9.45 -41.58
N LYS A 577 -2.63 -9.68 -42.17
CA LYS A 577 -2.47 -9.71 -43.62
C LYS A 577 -3.39 -10.74 -44.28
N TYR A 578 -3.50 -11.94 -43.71
CA TYR A 578 -4.26 -13.04 -44.31
C TYR A 578 -5.73 -13.08 -43.88
N LEU A 579 -6.04 -12.72 -42.64
CA LEU A 579 -7.40 -12.71 -42.13
C LEU A 579 -8.23 -11.55 -42.70
N ASN A 580 -7.60 -10.41 -43.04
CA ASN A 580 -8.30 -9.28 -43.67
C ASN A 580 -8.34 -9.34 -45.20
N SER A 581 -7.59 -10.26 -45.83
CA SER A 581 -7.68 -10.51 -47.27
C SER A 581 -8.88 -11.43 -47.55
N ASN A 582 -10.02 -10.79 -47.81
CA ASN A 582 -11.41 -11.28 -47.82
C ASN A 582 -11.79 -12.53 -48.67
N SER A 583 -10.90 -13.50 -48.94
CA SER A 583 -11.25 -14.72 -49.69
C SER A 583 -10.35 -15.96 -49.52
N GLU A 584 -9.22 -15.87 -48.82
CA GLU A 584 -8.15 -16.88 -48.97
C GLU A 584 -7.65 -17.49 -47.65
N ALA A 585 -8.30 -17.26 -46.50
CA ALA A 585 -7.88 -17.82 -45.20
C ALA A 585 -9.04 -18.31 -44.31
N ILE A 586 -8.81 -19.38 -43.56
CA ILE A 586 -9.73 -19.95 -42.57
C ILE A 586 -8.98 -20.34 -41.29
N ARG A 587 -9.49 -19.90 -40.13
CA ARG A 587 -8.95 -20.24 -38.80
C ARG A 587 -9.68 -21.46 -38.22
N LYS A 588 -8.93 -22.44 -37.71
CA LYS A 588 -9.45 -23.62 -36.98
C LYS A 588 -8.53 -23.91 -35.79
N GLY A 589 -9.00 -23.57 -34.59
CA GLY A 589 -8.19 -23.66 -33.36
C GLY A 589 -6.95 -22.76 -33.45
N GLU A 590 -5.79 -23.30 -33.07
CA GLU A 590 -4.49 -22.64 -33.16
C GLU A 590 -3.96 -22.48 -34.59
N TYR A 591 -4.65 -22.98 -35.62
CA TYR A 591 -4.15 -23.00 -37.00
C TYR A 591 -4.91 -22.06 -37.92
N LEU A 592 -4.14 -21.38 -38.77
CA LEU A 592 -4.62 -20.63 -39.93
C LEU A 592 -4.26 -21.41 -41.19
N TYR A 593 -5.28 -21.74 -41.99
CA TYR A 593 -5.13 -22.31 -43.32
C TYR A 593 -5.36 -21.21 -44.33
N TYR A 594 -4.42 -21.01 -45.24
CA TYR A 594 -4.51 -19.88 -46.16
C TYR A 594 -3.81 -20.14 -47.49
N ILE A 595 -4.22 -19.40 -48.51
CA ILE A 595 -3.56 -19.40 -49.82
C ILE A 595 -2.54 -18.26 -49.84
N ASP A 596 -1.27 -18.58 -50.04
CA ASP A 596 -0.20 -17.59 -50.01
C ASP A 596 -0.28 -16.68 -51.23
N GLY A 597 -0.29 -15.37 -51.01
CA GLY A 597 -0.47 -14.41 -52.10
C GLY A 597 0.65 -14.42 -53.14
N ASN A 598 1.83 -14.94 -52.82
CA ASN A 598 2.97 -14.92 -53.74
C ASN A 598 2.99 -16.12 -54.70
N ASP A 599 2.77 -17.32 -54.18
CA ASP A 599 2.84 -18.56 -54.97
C ASP A 599 1.46 -19.19 -55.26
N LYS A 600 0.40 -18.63 -54.67
CA LYS A 600 -0.99 -19.08 -54.78
C LYS A 600 -1.19 -20.54 -54.37
N LYS A 601 -0.41 -21.02 -53.39
CA LYS A 601 -0.51 -22.40 -52.84
C LYS A 601 -1.11 -22.39 -51.45
N LEU A 602 -1.65 -23.54 -51.03
CA LEU A 602 -2.28 -23.72 -49.71
C LEU A 602 -1.25 -24.04 -48.63
N TYR A 603 -1.27 -23.26 -47.56
CA TYR A 603 -0.43 -23.39 -46.37
C TYR A 603 -1.26 -23.52 -45.10
N ILE A 604 -0.65 -24.10 -44.08
CA ILE A 604 -1.06 -24.01 -42.67
C ILE A 604 0.04 -23.31 -41.89
N ILE A 605 -0.33 -22.50 -40.93
CA ILE A 605 0.57 -21.86 -39.97
C ILE A 605 -0.14 -21.80 -38.62
N LYS A 606 0.61 -21.86 -37.52
CA LYS A 606 0.02 -21.55 -36.21
C LYS A 606 -0.34 -20.07 -36.13
N ILE A 607 -1.33 -19.71 -35.33
CA ILE A 607 -1.75 -18.32 -35.17
C ILE A 607 -0.71 -17.47 -34.45
N ASN A 608 0.31 -18.06 -33.82
CA ASN A 608 1.48 -17.35 -33.31
C ASN A 608 2.56 -17.09 -34.38
N GLY A 609 2.39 -17.58 -35.62
CA GLY A 609 3.32 -17.41 -36.74
C GLY A 609 4.32 -18.55 -36.92
N GLU A 610 4.27 -19.57 -36.08
CA GLU A 610 5.20 -20.69 -36.12
C GLU A 610 4.70 -21.84 -37.03
N ASP A 611 5.61 -22.79 -37.29
CA ASP A 611 5.31 -24.07 -37.95
C ASP A 611 4.61 -23.96 -39.32
N ARG A 612 4.91 -22.90 -40.08
CA ARG A 612 4.40 -22.74 -41.44
C ARG A 612 4.74 -23.95 -42.32
N LYS A 613 3.71 -24.62 -42.83
CA LYS A 613 3.83 -25.81 -43.68
C LYS A 613 2.97 -25.69 -44.93
N LYS A 614 3.53 -26.06 -46.08
CA LYS A 614 2.76 -26.20 -47.33
C LYS A 614 1.92 -27.48 -47.27
N ILE A 615 0.63 -27.37 -47.52
CA ILE A 615 -0.29 -28.51 -47.53
C ILE A 615 -0.51 -29.01 -48.96
N ASN A 616 -0.61 -28.10 -49.94
CA ASN A 616 -0.82 -28.44 -51.34
C ASN A 616 0.17 -27.70 -52.23
N ASP A 617 0.76 -28.40 -53.20
CA ASP A 617 1.75 -27.80 -54.11
C ASP A 617 1.14 -27.26 -55.42
N GLU A 618 -0.15 -27.51 -55.66
CA GLU A 618 -0.86 -27.00 -56.82
C GLU A 618 -1.27 -25.53 -56.62
N VAL A 619 -1.04 -24.74 -57.67
CA VAL A 619 -1.41 -23.33 -57.76
C VAL A 619 -2.93 -23.20 -57.87
N MET A 620 -3.52 -22.38 -56.99
CA MET A 620 -4.96 -22.17 -56.85
C MET A 620 -5.34 -20.76 -57.33
N GLU A 621 -5.84 -20.65 -58.57
CA GLU A 621 -6.28 -19.37 -59.14
C GLU A 621 -7.75 -19.08 -58.85
N ASN A 622 -8.12 -17.81 -58.68
CA ASN A 622 -9.49 -17.36 -58.41
C ASN A 622 -10.18 -18.15 -57.29
N SER A 623 -9.45 -18.31 -56.18
CA SER A 623 -9.88 -19.18 -55.09
C SER A 623 -10.87 -18.51 -54.14
N TYR A 624 -11.72 -19.31 -53.48
CA TYR A 624 -12.60 -18.87 -52.41
C TYR A 624 -12.96 -20.03 -51.47
N ILE A 625 -13.31 -19.71 -50.22
CA ILE A 625 -13.60 -20.69 -49.17
C ILE A 625 -15.10 -20.70 -48.85
N ILE A 626 -15.71 -21.89 -48.81
CA ILE A 626 -17.09 -22.11 -48.31
C ILE A 626 -17.09 -23.29 -47.34
N GLY A 627 -17.41 -23.01 -46.07
CA GLY A 627 -17.33 -24.01 -45.00
C GLY A 627 -15.91 -24.54 -44.89
N ASP A 628 -15.74 -25.86 -45.00
CA ASP A 628 -14.43 -26.52 -44.94
C ASP A 628 -13.76 -26.70 -46.30
N TRP A 629 -14.37 -26.20 -47.38
CA TRP A 629 -13.93 -26.41 -48.75
C TRP A 629 -13.34 -25.15 -49.38
N ILE A 630 -12.22 -25.34 -50.08
CA ILE A 630 -11.57 -24.36 -50.92
C ILE A 630 -11.91 -24.69 -52.37
N TYR A 631 -12.47 -23.73 -53.08
CA TYR A 631 -12.81 -23.82 -54.50
C TYR A 631 -11.80 -23.01 -55.31
N TYR A 632 -11.30 -23.54 -56.42
CA TYR A 632 -10.30 -22.85 -57.22
C TYR A 632 -10.27 -23.31 -58.69
N ASN A 633 -9.64 -22.50 -59.54
CA ASN A 633 -9.33 -22.82 -60.94
C ASN A 633 -7.87 -23.30 -61.04
N HIS A 634 -7.64 -24.40 -61.73
CA HIS A 634 -6.28 -24.82 -62.07
C HIS A 634 -5.74 -23.93 -63.22
N PRO A 635 -4.56 -23.30 -63.08
CA PRO A 635 -4.08 -22.27 -64.02
C PRO A 635 -3.89 -22.78 -65.45
N ILE A 636 -3.39 -24.01 -65.61
CA ILE A 636 -3.12 -24.61 -66.93
C ILE A 636 -4.36 -25.26 -67.54
N THR A 637 -5.06 -26.12 -66.79
CA THR A 637 -6.18 -26.89 -67.34
C THR A 637 -7.50 -26.12 -67.40
N LEU A 638 -7.58 -24.97 -66.70
CA LEU A 638 -8.79 -24.16 -66.51
C LEU A 638 -9.97 -24.93 -65.88
N LYS A 639 -9.73 -26.16 -65.40
CA LYS A 639 -10.72 -26.96 -64.69
C LYS A 639 -10.92 -26.41 -63.28
N LYS A 640 -12.17 -26.52 -62.81
CA LYS A 640 -12.57 -26.16 -61.46
C LYS A 640 -12.37 -27.35 -60.53
N TYR A 641 -11.84 -27.09 -59.35
CA TYR A 641 -11.66 -28.08 -58.30
C TYR A 641 -12.20 -27.55 -56.98
N LYS A 642 -12.50 -28.49 -56.08
CA LYS A 642 -12.61 -28.21 -54.65
C LYS A 642 -11.69 -29.14 -53.87
N ILE A 643 -11.16 -28.66 -52.75
CA ILE A 643 -10.31 -29.42 -51.82
C ILE A 643 -10.66 -28.99 -50.40
N LYS A 644 -10.55 -29.88 -49.41
CA LYS A 644 -10.71 -29.44 -48.01
C LYS A 644 -9.53 -28.57 -47.59
N TYR A 645 -9.74 -27.70 -46.61
CA TYR A 645 -8.70 -26.79 -46.10
C TYR A 645 -7.46 -27.54 -45.58
N ASP A 646 -7.63 -28.79 -45.14
CA ASP A 646 -6.55 -29.67 -44.70
C ASP A 646 -5.79 -30.36 -45.86
N GLY A 647 -6.14 -30.03 -47.11
CA GLY A 647 -5.56 -30.60 -48.33
C GLY A 647 -6.12 -31.96 -48.73
N SER A 648 -7.09 -32.49 -47.99
CA SER A 648 -7.72 -33.78 -48.30
C SER A 648 -8.86 -33.64 -49.31
N SER A 649 -9.35 -34.78 -49.80
CA SER A 649 -10.63 -34.87 -50.52
C SER A 649 -10.72 -34.01 -51.80
N LYS A 650 -9.61 -33.84 -52.53
CA LYS A 650 -9.61 -33.08 -53.79
C LYS A 650 -10.54 -33.72 -54.84
N GLU A 651 -11.45 -32.92 -55.38
CA GLU A 651 -12.45 -33.34 -56.38
C GLU A 651 -12.53 -32.32 -57.53
N ALA A 652 -12.76 -32.79 -58.75
CA ALA A 652 -13.09 -31.93 -59.90
C ALA A 652 -14.57 -31.56 -59.86
N LEU A 653 -14.91 -30.34 -60.29
CA LEU A 653 -16.28 -29.79 -60.31
C LEU A 653 -16.92 -29.84 -61.70
#